data_AF-A0A9D6K635-F1
#
_entry.id   AF-A0A9D6K635-F1
#
_cell.length_a   1.000
_cell.length_b   1.000
_cell.length_c   1.000
_cell.angle_alpha   90.00
_cell.angle_beta   90.00
_cell.angle_gamma   90.00
#
_symmetry.space_group_name_H-M   'P 1'
#
loop_
_entity.id
_entity.type
_entity.pdbx_description
1 polymer ?
#
loop_
_entity_poly.entity_id
_entity_poly.type
_entity_poly.pdbx_seq_one_letter_code
_entity_poly.pdbx_strand_id
1 'polypeptide(L)'
;MRTETLHPITDYVAELFSFLGMEEGFRDLPYFDTATPRRATIGYGFNIEPSDTDNLSLVLEQMGIINSGMTADERESIVDEFETAINNTPHTGDRATIERQLRTNLNQVAQQYGVTQFSIDRDQGYDIFTDIVDDKEGRLDDLLNDSLAHNSKEYVAVMSLFYNGEGLVNSRERKLANAIIYDNRAEAWYEIRYNSNSDGGHASRRYSEADMFGLYDAGGVDEASAKEVMRMWTIHGSEIAGYERTYRPLNSITNNILPAYNYLVVNYGDGKPIDNVIVGKGLPTYAYKDGSNPSDDVRDPLMGTGGNDLIFGEAGNDTLFGWVGNDVLYGGDGDDFLIGADDNDTLNGGAGVNVLNGGYGFDRFIIDSDDEGTNIIQDYGNPDDEDKSEGGRVILDNQELGGGTWDAEENAYVDYWENTYYWDSDTKELIINSGDTVVTDFYNGKLGIWLTNSDGSKPDLPGQSGGSPFPPGRNGPPDDYDPCPNGPDTDDGFNGARDGFNGGKNMPVPTPSSPIILDLDGDGVETTNVKAGAYFDHDGNGFSEQTGWAGADDGMLVMDRDGNGSIDNGKELFGNETLLADGTKAANGFQALSELDDNKDGKIDANDAAWSQLKIWKDTDGDGISAGDELHTLDELGIQSINTGYTDSTTVDANGNEHRQVGSFTKADGTTGAAEDVWFKQDKGYTIANEWLDVPEDIAALPDLRGYGNVYDLHQAMVRDTSGGLKGLVEQFMAATDVNTRNSLMEQILFKWTGTDTIDPNSRGTQVDARRLTVLEKLFGDAFGQTGITTSGTIVTSSNPVGRAVPMVEQSYNGIFEMYYASLMAQTNLKPLYSKIAFTWDEATQSLKADLSAVTTDIQTLLTNDPAAGRLLLSEFSRTIKGFKAEEKVNFTSFRSTFAMQSDELSWIIDSAGKNLVTTVSTSGIMYGTTKSDAIKGTDGNETLSGDYGNDVLDGGAGND
;
A
#
# COMPACT_ATOMS: atom_id res chain seq x y z
N MET A 1 27.81 -10.34 29.41
CA MET A 1 28.74 -11.25 28.71
C MET A 1 28.52 -11.05 27.23
N ARG A 2 29.44 -10.41 26.53
CA ARG A 2 29.86 -10.76 25.17
C ARG A 2 31.24 -10.15 24.98
N THR A 3 32.19 -11.04 24.77
CA THR A 3 33.60 -10.83 24.46
C THR A 3 33.76 -11.06 22.97
N GLU A 4 34.63 -10.25 22.35
CA GLU A 4 35.04 -10.27 20.93
C GLU A 4 34.07 -9.46 20.04
N THR A 5 34.47 -8.37 19.35
CA THR A 5 35.73 -8.16 18.61
C THR A 5 36.23 -6.69 18.65
N LEU A 6 36.97 -6.31 19.70
CA LEU A 6 37.88 -5.16 19.60
C LEU A 6 38.96 -5.54 18.60
N HIS A 7 39.14 -4.83 17.49
CA HIS A 7 40.29 -5.04 16.61
C HIS A 7 41.55 -4.59 17.35
N PRO A 8 42.32 -5.48 18.01
CA PRO A 8 43.39 -5.05 18.89
C PRO A 8 44.56 -4.66 18.00
N ILE A 9 44.99 -3.41 18.10
CA ILE A 9 46.25 -2.96 17.49
C ILE A 9 47.37 -3.04 18.52
N THR A 10 48.52 -3.56 18.10
CA THR A 10 49.69 -3.78 18.96
C THR A 10 50.40 -2.49 19.39
N ASP A 11 50.23 -1.42 18.61
CA ASP A 11 50.82 -0.11 18.87
C ASP A 11 49.83 0.97 18.37
N TYR A 12 49.00 1.46 19.27
CA TYR A 12 47.93 2.41 18.95
C TYR A 12 48.48 3.75 18.47
N VAL A 13 49.51 4.28 19.14
CA VAL A 13 50.10 5.58 18.78
C VAL A 13 50.70 5.51 17.38
N ALA A 14 51.37 4.40 17.04
CA ALA A 14 51.90 4.20 15.70
C ALA A 14 50.80 4.10 14.62
N GLU A 15 49.69 3.42 14.90
CA GLU A 15 48.57 3.30 13.96
C GLU A 15 47.84 4.64 13.78
N LEU A 16 47.56 5.35 14.89
CA LEU A 16 46.95 6.67 14.87
C LEU A 16 47.83 7.67 14.11
N PHE A 17 49.14 7.67 14.38
CA PHE A 17 50.09 8.52 13.66
C PHE A 17 50.19 8.16 12.19
N SER A 18 50.18 6.87 11.84
CA SER A 18 50.16 6.41 10.45
C SER A 18 48.90 6.92 9.74
N PHE A 19 47.74 6.79 10.37
CA PHE A 19 46.46 7.22 9.81
C PHE A 19 46.36 8.74 9.68
N LEU A 20 46.50 9.48 10.78
CA LEU A 20 46.43 10.95 10.80
C LEU A 20 47.56 11.59 9.97
N GLY A 21 48.76 11.01 10.01
CA GLY A 21 49.89 11.49 9.25
C GLY A 21 49.71 11.35 7.73
N MET A 22 48.95 10.36 7.26
CA MET A 22 48.55 10.23 5.86
C MET A 22 47.48 11.25 5.47
N GLU A 23 46.49 11.50 6.33
CA GLU A 23 45.35 12.39 6.06
C GLU A 23 45.73 13.89 6.15
N GLU A 24 46.52 14.30 7.15
CA GLU A 24 46.95 15.70 7.33
C GLU A 24 48.19 16.07 6.50
N GLY A 25 49.12 15.13 6.36
CA GLY A 25 50.42 15.34 5.74
C GLY A 25 51.35 16.26 6.57
N PHE A 26 52.67 16.11 6.39
CA PHE A 26 53.66 16.91 7.13
C PHE A 26 54.07 18.17 6.37
N ARG A 27 53.99 19.34 7.02
CA ARG A 27 54.59 20.59 6.54
C ARG A 27 55.58 21.15 7.54
N ASP A 28 56.85 21.19 7.15
CA ASP A 28 57.97 21.71 7.94
C ASP A 28 57.89 23.22 8.21
N LEU A 29 57.07 23.97 7.46
CA LEU A 29 56.98 25.42 7.51
C LEU A 29 55.54 25.94 7.69
N PRO A 30 55.34 27.05 8.43
CA PRO A 30 54.04 27.66 8.65
C PRO A 30 53.27 27.94 7.36
N TYR A 31 51.99 27.65 7.34
CA TYR A 31 51.10 27.83 6.21
C TYR A 31 49.72 28.27 6.69
N PHE A 32 48.81 28.59 5.77
CA PHE A 32 47.41 28.86 6.09
C PHE A 32 46.55 27.67 5.66
N ASP A 33 45.67 27.20 6.54
CA ASP A 33 44.73 26.11 6.28
C ASP A 33 43.61 26.49 5.27
N THR A 34 42.60 25.65 5.16
CA THR A 34 41.43 25.85 4.30
C THR A 34 40.23 26.47 5.01
N ALA A 35 40.33 26.78 6.31
CA ALA A 35 39.23 27.40 7.06
C ALA A 35 38.91 28.80 6.54
N THR A 36 37.71 29.29 6.84
CA THR A 36 37.30 30.66 6.49
C THR A 36 36.84 31.40 7.75
N PRO A 37 37.60 32.42 8.25
CA PRO A 37 38.91 32.85 7.76
C PRO A 37 40.01 31.79 7.97
N ARG A 38 41.07 31.83 7.16
CA ARG A 38 42.17 30.85 7.24
C ARG A 38 42.94 31.01 8.53
N ARG A 39 43.43 29.90 9.05
CA ARG A 39 44.20 29.83 10.29
C ARG A 39 45.65 29.44 10.00
N ALA A 40 46.58 30.03 10.75
CA ALA A 40 48.00 29.72 10.69
C ALA A 40 48.25 28.33 11.28
N THR A 41 48.98 27.51 10.54
CA THR A 41 49.15 26.07 10.84
C THR A 41 50.58 25.61 10.53
N ILE A 42 51.09 24.60 11.25
CA ILE A 42 52.40 23.96 10.98
C ILE A 42 52.34 22.45 11.25
N GLY A 43 53.29 21.66 10.74
CA GLY A 43 53.41 20.24 11.06
C GLY A 43 52.28 19.40 10.47
N TYR A 44 51.72 18.52 11.30
CA TYR A 44 50.59 17.63 10.98
C TYR A 44 49.23 18.31 11.25
N GLY A 45 49.09 19.58 10.86
CA GLY A 45 47.84 20.32 11.05
C GLY A 45 47.74 21.09 12.39
N PHE A 46 48.85 21.36 13.08
CA PHE A 46 48.85 22.08 14.35
C PHE A 46 48.45 23.54 14.14
N ASN A 47 47.25 23.92 14.58
CA ASN A 47 46.80 25.31 14.55
C ASN A 47 47.59 26.13 15.59
N ILE A 48 48.28 27.18 15.14
CA ILE A 48 49.10 28.06 15.97
C ILE A 48 48.47 29.44 16.16
N GLU A 49 47.20 29.61 15.79
CA GLU A 49 46.44 30.83 16.07
C GLU A 49 46.26 31.03 17.59
N PRO A 50 46.29 32.28 18.09
CA PRO A 50 46.11 32.60 19.51
C PRO A 50 44.77 32.15 20.13
N SER A 51 43.79 31.83 19.28
CA SER A 51 42.43 31.47 19.69
C SER A 51 42.20 29.96 19.85
N ASP A 52 43.18 29.13 19.54
CA ASP A 52 43.09 27.67 19.58
C ASP A 52 44.09 27.09 20.60
N THR A 53 43.97 25.81 20.93
CA THR A 53 44.78 25.11 21.96
C THR A 53 46.26 25.51 21.94
N ASP A 54 46.96 25.42 23.08
CA ASP A 54 48.36 25.88 23.33
C ASP A 54 49.47 25.23 22.45
N ASN A 55 49.14 24.74 21.26
CA ASN A 55 50.02 24.16 20.24
C ASN A 55 51.21 25.06 19.91
N LEU A 56 51.03 26.39 19.90
CA LEU A 56 52.13 27.32 19.68
C LEU A 56 53.20 27.17 20.77
N SER A 57 52.81 26.97 22.02
CA SER A 57 53.76 26.71 23.11
C SER A 57 54.55 25.42 22.89
N LEU A 58 53.89 24.33 22.47
CA LEU A 58 54.54 23.05 22.16
C LEU A 58 55.54 23.19 21.00
N VAL A 59 55.17 23.92 19.95
CA VAL A 59 56.07 24.21 18.82
C VAL A 59 57.29 24.99 19.28
N LEU A 60 57.10 26.03 20.11
CA LEU A 60 58.20 26.84 20.63
C LEU A 60 59.10 26.04 21.60
N GLU A 61 58.55 25.12 22.38
CA GLU A 61 59.29 24.19 23.24
C GLU A 61 60.19 23.27 22.40
N GLN A 62 59.64 22.62 21.37
CA GLN A 62 60.43 21.72 20.51
C GLN A 62 61.49 22.45 19.69
N MET A 63 61.25 23.71 19.35
CA MET A 63 62.24 24.57 18.70
C MET A 63 63.32 25.09 19.68
N GLY A 64 63.17 24.83 20.98
CA GLY A 64 64.08 25.29 22.03
C GLY A 64 64.02 26.80 22.31
N ILE A 65 62.96 27.48 21.83
CA ILE A 65 62.74 28.92 22.03
C ILE A 65 62.26 29.19 23.46
N ILE A 66 61.38 28.33 23.97
CA ILE A 66 60.99 28.28 25.38
C ILE A 66 61.40 26.94 25.99
N ASN A 67 61.58 26.89 27.31
CA ASN A 67 61.91 25.66 28.01
C ASN A 67 61.44 25.69 29.47
N SER A 68 61.44 24.52 30.11
CA SER A 68 61.03 24.33 31.51
C SER A 68 61.90 25.06 32.55
N GLY A 69 63.04 25.63 32.16
CA GLY A 69 63.90 26.46 33.00
C GLY A 69 63.50 27.95 33.06
N MET A 70 62.54 28.38 32.23
CA MET A 70 62.00 29.74 32.23
C MET A 70 60.81 29.88 33.19
N THR A 71 60.58 31.08 33.70
CA THR A 71 59.39 31.39 34.51
C THR A 71 58.12 31.44 33.64
N ALA A 72 56.94 31.30 34.25
CA ALA A 72 55.67 31.38 33.53
C ALA A 72 55.50 32.71 32.79
N ASP A 73 55.78 33.84 33.47
CA ASP A 73 55.72 35.17 32.88
C ASP A 73 56.69 35.34 31.69
N GLU A 74 57.89 34.75 31.75
CA GLU A 74 58.85 34.77 30.64
C GLU A 74 58.33 33.97 29.44
N ARG A 75 57.69 32.82 29.69
CA ARG A 75 57.12 31.98 28.62
C ARG A 75 55.94 32.67 27.94
N GLU A 76 55.01 33.19 28.73
CA GLU A 76 53.82 33.92 28.25
C GLU A 76 54.24 35.13 27.41
N SER A 77 55.20 35.91 27.90
CA SER A 77 55.73 37.06 27.14
C SER A 77 56.34 36.67 25.79
N ILE A 78 56.99 35.51 25.68
CA ILE A 78 57.56 35.04 24.41
C ILE A 78 56.44 34.56 23.48
N VAL A 79 55.46 33.80 24.00
CA VAL A 79 54.30 33.34 23.23
C VAL A 79 53.54 34.53 22.63
N ASP A 80 53.28 35.57 23.43
CA ASP A 80 52.62 36.83 23.01
C ASP A 80 53.32 37.51 21.81
N GLU A 81 54.66 37.45 21.74
CA GLU A 81 55.42 38.02 20.61
C GLU A 81 55.13 37.26 19.31
N PHE A 82 55.04 35.93 19.38
CA PHE A 82 54.70 35.09 18.22
C PHE A 82 53.23 35.23 17.83
N GLU A 83 52.32 35.26 18.80
CA GLU A 83 50.90 35.54 18.54
C GLU A 83 50.70 36.89 17.86
N THR A 84 51.41 37.92 18.32
CA THR A 84 51.42 39.24 17.68
C THR A 84 51.93 39.17 16.24
N ALA A 85 52.96 38.36 15.97
CA ALA A 85 53.47 38.17 14.61
C ALA A 85 52.45 37.47 13.68
N ILE A 86 51.68 36.52 14.22
CA ILE A 86 50.60 35.83 13.50
C ILE A 86 49.45 36.80 13.21
N ASN A 87 48.93 37.50 14.23
CA ASN A 87 47.83 38.46 14.11
C ASN A 87 48.13 39.64 13.16
N ASN A 88 49.41 40.00 13.00
CA ASN A 88 49.83 41.04 12.05
C ASN A 88 49.91 40.54 10.60
N THR A 89 49.60 39.27 10.34
CA THR A 89 49.56 38.69 9.00
C THR A 89 48.13 38.69 8.46
N PRO A 90 47.87 39.11 7.22
CA PRO A 90 46.53 39.02 6.64
C PRO A 90 46.07 37.56 6.45
N HIS A 91 44.87 37.22 6.93
CA HIS A 91 44.25 35.88 6.76
C HIS A 91 43.45 35.75 5.45
N THR A 92 43.32 36.85 4.70
CA THR A 92 42.62 36.92 3.41
C THR A 92 43.52 37.48 2.33
N GLY A 93 43.38 36.96 1.09
CA GLY A 93 44.23 37.33 -0.04
C GLY A 93 44.86 36.14 -0.76
N ASP A 94 45.82 36.44 -1.65
CA ASP A 94 46.60 35.44 -2.39
C ASP A 94 47.42 34.58 -1.44
N ARG A 95 47.17 33.26 -1.45
CA ARG A 95 47.71 32.29 -0.48
C ARG A 95 49.24 32.32 -0.40
N ALA A 96 49.93 32.31 -1.54
CA ALA A 96 51.39 32.34 -1.58
C ALA A 96 51.97 33.64 -1.01
N THR A 97 51.25 34.75 -1.15
CA THR A 97 51.67 36.05 -0.62
C THR A 97 51.49 36.12 0.89
N ILE A 98 50.34 35.70 1.41
CA ILE A 98 50.08 35.73 2.86
C ILE A 98 50.94 34.70 3.62
N GLU A 99 51.15 33.49 3.09
CA GLU A 99 52.02 32.48 3.71
C GLU A 99 53.48 32.94 3.77
N ARG A 100 53.96 33.64 2.74
CA ARG A 100 55.30 34.24 2.74
C ARG A 100 55.42 35.37 3.77
N GLN A 101 54.36 36.16 3.97
CA GLN A 101 54.33 37.20 4.99
C GLN A 101 54.33 36.59 6.40
N LEU A 102 53.51 35.55 6.64
CA LEU A 102 53.50 34.79 7.88
C LEU A 102 54.90 34.30 8.25
N ARG A 103 55.56 33.61 7.30
CA ARG A 103 56.92 33.10 7.48
C ARG A 103 57.93 34.22 7.75
N THR A 104 57.78 35.37 7.09
CA THR A 104 58.68 36.52 7.31
C THR A 104 58.53 37.08 8.72
N ASN A 105 57.29 37.25 9.19
CA ASN A 105 57.00 37.76 10.53
C ASN A 105 57.50 36.81 11.61
N LEU A 106 57.19 35.51 11.49
CA LEU A 106 57.62 34.48 12.44
C LEU A 106 59.15 34.32 12.48
N ASN A 107 59.82 34.33 11.33
CA ASN A 107 61.29 34.28 11.27
C ASN A 107 61.94 35.50 11.94
N GLN A 108 61.33 36.68 11.84
CA GLN A 108 61.86 37.89 12.45
C GLN A 108 61.84 37.81 13.98
N VAL A 109 60.78 37.24 14.55
CA VAL A 109 60.70 37.00 16.01
C VAL A 109 61.65 35.87 16.42
N ALA A 110 61.62 34.73 15.70
CA ALA A 110 62.46 33.56 16.00
C ALA A 110 63.97 33.86 16.04
N GLN A 111 64.46 34.77 15.19
CA GLN A 111 65.87 35.17 15.16
C GLN A 111 66.34 35.83 16.45
N GLN A 112 65.43 36.45 17.23
CA GLN A 112 65.75 37.03 18.54
C GLN A 112 66.14 35.96 19.57
N TYR A 113 65.67 34.73 19.36
CA TYR A 113 65.88 33.57 20.24
C TYR A 113 66.88 32.57 19.65
N GLY A 114 67.66 32.97 18.63
CA GLY A 114 68.72 32.13 18.05
C GLY A 114 68.24 31.10 17.02
N VAL A 115 66.95 31.14 16.64
CA VAL A 115 66.39 30.26 15.61
C VAL A 115 66.38 30.97 14.25
N THR A 116 67.05 30.38 13.26
CA THR A 116 67.24 31.02 11.95
C THR A 116 65.99 31.01 11.06
N GLN A 117 65.17 29.97 11.20
CA GLN A 117 63.92 29.77 10.47
C GLN A 117 62.90 29.10 11.38
N PHE A 118 61.68 29.63 11.37
CA PHE A 118 60.55 29.05 12.07
C PHE A 118 60.08 27.81 11.29
N SER A 119 60.61 26.66 11.69
CA SER A 119 60.37 25.35 11.07
C SER A 119 60.56 24.24 12.09
N ILE A 120 59.86 23.11 11.89
CA ILE A 120 60.03 21.88 12.65
C ILE A 120 60.42 20.73 11.71
N ASP A 121 61.17 19.75 12.21
CA ASP A 121 61.39 18.49 11.50
C ASP A 121 60.34 17.43 11.85
N ARG A 122 60.44 16.23 11.25
CA ARG A 122 59.45 15.17 11.45
C ARG A 122 59.49 14.55 12.83
N ASP A 123 60.64 14.52 13.48
CA ASP A 123 60.78 13.94 14.82
C ASP A 123 60.17 14.92 15.84
N GLN A 124 60.49 16.21 15.72
CA GLN A 124 59.83 17.27 16.49
C GLN A 124 58.31 17.31 16.22
N GLY A 125 57.91 17.10 14.97
CA GLY A 125 56.49 17.01 14.60
C GLY A 125 55.79 15.80 15.22
N TYR A 126 56.48 14.65 15.32
CA TYR A 126 55.96 13.46 15.99
C TYR A 126 55.80 13.69 17.50
N ASP A 127 56.79 14.32 18.16
CA ASP A 127 56.74 14.60 19.59
C ASP A 127 55.60 15.58 19.94
N ILE A 128 55.41 16.65 19.15
CA ILE A 128 54.26 17.57 19.30
C ILE A 128 52.94 16.84 19.09
N PHE A 129 52.89 15.96 18.09
CA PHE A 129 51.70 15.17 17.82
C PHE A 129 51.34 14.28 19.01
N THR A 130 52.30 13.57 19.60
CA THR A 130 52.05 12.71 20.76
C THR A 130 51.58 13.52 21.97
N ASP A 131 52.18 14.68 22.24
CA ASP A 131 51.75 15.54 23.35
C ASP A 131 50.31 16.06 23.16
N ILE A 132 49.92 16.39 21.93
CA ILE A 132 48.55 16.82 21.60
C ILE A 132 47.55 15.66 21.74
N VAL A 133 47.93 14.45 21.29
CA VAL A 133 47.08 13.27 21.40
C VAL A 133 46.86 12.90 22.86
N ASP A 134 47.93 12.86 23.68
CA ASP A 134 47.86 12.54 25.10
C ASP A 134 46.89 13.47 25.86
N ASP A 135 46.85 14.78 25.54
CA ASP A 135 45.87 15.72 26.14
C ASP A 135 44.43 15.43 25.69
N LYS A 136 44.24 15.09 24.40
CA LYS A 136 42.93 14.85 23.81
C LYS A 136 42.32 13.51 24.22
N GLU A 137 43.13 12.50 24.49
CA GLU A 137 42.69 11.17 24.95
C GLU A 137 41.82 11.24 26.20
N GLY A 138 42.31 11.85 27.27
CA GLY A 138 41.53 11.94 28.52
C GLY A 138 40.19 12.65 28.33
N ARG A 139 40.13 13.64 27.43
CA ARG A 139 38.89 14.37 27.13
C ARG A 139 37.93 13.54 26.28
N LEU A 140 38.44 12.72 25.37
CA LEU A 140 37.63 11.82 24.55
C LEU A 140 37.08 10.67 25.39
N ASP A 141 37.89 10.11 26.30
CA ASP A 141 37.49 9.06 27.23
C ASP A 141 36.34 9.52 28.13
N ASP A 142 36.46 10.71 28.71
CA ASP A 142 35.40 11.34 29.50
C ASP A 142 34.13 11.56 28.66
N LEU A 143 34.28 11.95 27.39
CA LEU A 143 33.16 12.20 26.49
C LEU A 143 32.43 10.90 26.09
N LEU A 144 33.17 9.84 25.84
CA LEU A 144 32.66 8.53 25.44
C LEU A 144 32.38 7.60 26.63
N ASN A 145 32.64 8.05 27.86
CA ASN A 145 32.48 7.26 29.08
C ASN A 145 33.22 5.90 29.00
N ASP A 146 34.46 5.92 28.50
CA ASP A 146 35.30 4.72 28.32
C ASP A 146 34.67 3.61 27.46
N SER A 147 33.69 3.93 26.60
CA SER A 147 32.98 2.93 25.78
C SER A 147 33.82 2.31 24.66
N LEU A 148 34.97 2.89 24.30
CA LEU A 148 35.89 2.34 23.30
C LEU A 148 37.23 1.96 23.95
N ALA A 149 37.79 0.82 23.56
CA ALA A 149 39.13 0.44 24.00
C ALA A 149 40.19 1.24 23.24
N HIS A 150 41.15 1.83 23.96
CA HIS A 150 42.25 2.63 23.39
C HIS A 150 43.05 1.93 22.31
N ASN A 151 43.15 0.59 22.39
CA ASN A 151 43.86 -0.22 21.41
C ASN A 151 42.95 -0.74 20.29
N SER A 152 41.86 -0.05 19.95
CA SER A 152 40.94 -0.43 18.89
C SER A 152 41.02 0.50 17.68
N LYS A 153 40.62 0.00 16.50
CA LYS A 153 40.56 0.82 15.28
C LYS A 153 39.44 1.86 15.35
N GLU A 154 38.36 1.54 16.05
CA GLU A 154 37.24 2.44 16.33
C GLU A 154 37.74 3.65 17.13
N TYR A 155 38.59 3.43 18.14
CA TYR A 155 39.20 4.53 18.90
C TYR A 155 40.11 5.39 18.02
N VAL A 156 40.91 4.78 17.13
CA VAL A 156 41.74 5.53 16.16
C VAL A 156 40.88 6.39 15.21
N ALA A 157 39.77 5.85 14.70
CA ALA A 157 38.85 6.57 13.82
C ALA A 157 38.20 7.77 14.53
N VAL A 158 37.70 7.57 15.75
CA VAL A 158 37.05 8.64 16.53
C VAL A 158 38.07 9.67 17.03
N MET A 159 39.28 9.24 17.40
CA MET A 159 40.37 10.16 17.74
C MET A 159 40.77 11.00 16.53
N SER A 160 40.77 10.45 15.31
CA SER A 160 41.03 11.25 14.10
C SER A 160 40.00 12.37 13.90
N LEU A 161 38.72 12.07 14.14
CA LEU A 161 37.64 13.06 14.10
C LEU A 161 37.84 14.15 15.16
N PHE A 162 38.12 13.72 16.38
CA PHE A 162 38.31 14.59 17.53
C PHE A 162 39.55 15.48 17.40
N TYR A 163 40.61 14.95 16.76
CA TYR A 163 41.84 15.66 16.44
C TYR A 163 41.61 16.82 15.47
N ASN A 164 40.84 16.59 14.39
CA ASN A 164 40.57 17.58 13.36
C ASN A 164 39.54 18.64 13.79
N GLY A 165 38.56 18.25 14.60
CA GLY A 165 37.57 19.17 15.13
C GLY A 165 36.76 18.54 16.24
N GLU A 166 37.01 18.95 17.48
CA GLU A 166 36.32 18.40 18.64
C GLU A 166 34.79 18.53 18.52
N GLY A 167 34.31 19.59 17.84
CA GLY A 167 32.92 19.82 17.44
C GLY A 167 32.24 18.66 16.72
N LEU A 168 32.99 17.86 15.98
CA LEU A 168 32.45 16.74 15.20
C LEU A 168 32.05 15.56 16.09
N VAL A 169 32.69 15.44 17.25
CA VAL A 169 32.37 14.42 18.27
C VAL A 169 31.54 15.03 19.40
N ASN A 170 31.72 16.33 19.68
CA ASN A 170 31.16 17.01 20.85
C ASN A 170 30.04 18.04 20.56
N SER A 171 29.55 18.20 19.32
CA SER A 171 28.48 19.17 18.97
C SER A 171 27.15 18.56 18.51
N ARG A 172 26.11 19.43 18.57
CA ARG A 172 24.63 19.24 18.50
C ARG A 172 24.12 17.81 18.63
N GLU A 173 23.79 17.49 19.89
CA GLU A 173 23.01 16.35 20.36
C GLU A 173 23.76 15.04 20.57
N ARG A 174 25.10 15.07 20.58
CA ARG A 174 25.96 13.92 20.93
C ARG A 174 25.63 12.66 20.12
N LYS A 175 25.11 12.76 18.90
CA LYS A 175 24.61 11.58 18.16
C LYS A 175 25.67 10.51 17.95
N LEU A 176 26.83 10.88 17.40
CA LEU A 176 27.98 9.97 17.28
C LEU A 176 28.43 9.41 18.64
N ALA A 177 28.59 10.28 19.65
CA ALA A 177 29.02 9.86 20.99
C ALA A 177 27.98 8.93 21.65
N ASN A 178 26.69 9.20 21.49
CA ASN A 178 25.60 8.37 22.00
C ASN A 178 25.59 7.03 21.25
N ALA A 179 25.69 7.04 19.93
CA ALA A 179 25.76 5.82 19.14
C ALA A 179 26.91 4.92 19.63
N ILE A 180 28.09 5.48 19.90
CA ILE A 180 29.20 4.76 20.51
C ILE A 180 28.92 4.33 21.96
N ILE A 181 28.38 5.20 22.80
CA ILE A 181 28.09 4.91 24.22
C ILE A 181 27.06 3.78 24.36
N TYR A 182 26.09 3.73 23.45
CA TYR A 182 25.02 2.75 23.41
C TYR A 182 25.30 1.58 22.45
N ASP A 183 26.55 1.45 21.98
CA ASP A 183 26.99 0.32 21.14
C ASP A 183 26.21 0.16 19.83
N ASN A 184 25.71 1.27 19.27
CA ASN A 184 25.11 1.35 17.95
C ASN A 184 26.18 1.72 16.91
N ARG A 185 26.95 0.70 16.51
CA ARG A 185 28.02 0.75 15.53
C ARG A 185 27.57 1.24 14.15
N ALA A 186 26.43 0.80 13.62
CA ALA A 186 25.95 1.17 12.29
C ALA A 186 25.55 2.66 12.25
N GLU A 187 24.88 3.15 13.29
CA GLU A 187 24.57 4.57 13.42
C GLU A 187 25.85 5.39 13.62
N ALA A 188 26.80 4.93 14.43
CA ALA A 188 28.10 5.59 14.57
C ALA A 188 28.84 5.65 13.23
N TRP A 189 28.80 4.58 12.44
CA TRP A 189 29.37 4.56 11.10
C TRP A 189 28.68 5.56 10.15
N TYR A 190 27.35 5.65 10.19
CA TYR A 190 26.58 6.66 9.44
C TYR A 190 26.95 8.08 9.87
N GLU A 191 27.02 8.32 11.18
CA GLU A 191 27.37 9.60 11.76
C GLU A 191 28.78 10.05 11.34
N ILE A 192 29.75 9.13 11.33
CA ILE A 192 31.11 9.38 10.83
C ILE A 192 31.10 9.65 9.33
N ARG A 193 30.47 8.80 8.53
CA ARG A 193 30.60 8.82 7.07
C ARG A 193 29.80 9.93 6.40
N TYR A 194 28.62 10.23 6.92
CA TYR A 194 27.62 11.08 6.27
C TYR A 194 27.31 12.33 7.09
N ASN A 195 26.92 12.19 8.36
CA ASN A 195 26.44 13.34 9.14
C ASN A 195 27.57 14.31 9.53
N SER A 196 28.77 13.80 9.80
CA SER A 196 29.93 14.60 10.24
C SER A 196 30.52 15.54 9.15
N ASN A 197 29.98 15.52 7.93
CA ASN A 197 30.52 16.28 6.80
C ASN A 197 29.43 16.65 5.76
N SER A 198 28.34 17.25 6.21
CA SER A 198 27.17 17.60 5.37
C SER A 198 27.47 18.50 4.15
N ASP A 199 28.61 19.22 4.12
CA ASP A 199 29.03 20.09 3.02
C ASP A 199 30.04 19.43 2.04
N GLY A 200 30.42 18.18 2.27
CA GLY A 200 31.30 17.42 1.39
C GLY A 200 32.79 17.79 1.46
N GLY A 201 33.19 18.75 2.30
CA GLY A 201 34.55 19.28 2.36
C GLY A 201 35.64 18.26 2.72
N HIS A 202 35.27 17.24 3.50
CA HIS A 202 36.17 16.20 4.00
C HIS A 202 35.74 14.77 3.61
N ALA A 203 34.98 14.61 2.51
CA ALA A 203 34.33 13.34 2.18
C ALA A 203 35.32 12.16 2.10
N SER A 204 36.46 12.33 1.41
CA SER A 204 37.50 11.30 1.29
C SER A 204 38.00 10.79 2.65
N ARG A 205 38.19 11.70 3.61
CA ARG A 205 38.66 11.37 4.95
C ARG A 205 37.57 10.69 5.78
N ARG A 206 36.31 11.14 5.67
CA ARG A 206 35.17 10.47 6.33
C ARG A 206 34.98 9.04 5.87
N TYR A 207 35.24 8.77 4.58
CA TYR A 207 35.28 7.39 4.09
C TYR A 207 36.38 6.58 4.77
N SER A 208 37.61 7.09 4.84
CA SER A 208 38.72 6.42 5.53
C SER A 208 38.43 6.16 7.02
N GLU A 209 37.87 7.15 7.72
CA GLU A 209 37.51 7.09 9.14
C GLU A 209 36.40 6.06 9.38
N ALA A 210 35.34 6.08 8.57
CA ALA A 210 34.26 5.11 8.65
C ALA A 210 34.71 3.70 8.24
N ASP A 211 35.62 3.55 7.28
CA ASP A 211 36.17 2.24 6.89
C ASP A 211 37.08 1.66 7.98
N MET A 212 37.79 2.52 8.73
CA MET A 212 38.53 2.10 9.95
C MET A 212 37.60 1.70 11.08
N PHE A 213 36.47 2.40 11.23
CA PHE A 213 35.44 2.06 12.19
C PHE A 213 34.72 0.75 11.81
N GLY A 214 34.38 0.58 10.53
CA GLY A 214 33.77 -0.62 9.94
C GLY A 214 32.29 -0.82 10.32
N LEU A 215 31.52 -1.41 9.41
CA LEU A 215 30.15 -1.89 9.69
C LEU A 215 30.10 -3.32 10.25
N TYR A 216 31.11 -4.13 9.94
CA TYR A 216 31.16 -5.55 10.31
C TYR A 216 32.55 -5.93 10.82
N ASP A 217 32.58 -6.89 11.75
CA ASP A 217 33.83 -7.48 12.21
C ASP A 217 34.42 -8.45 11.18
N ALA A 218 35.71 -8.78 11.31
CA ALA A 218 36.40 -9.72 10.43
C ALA A 218 35.81 -11.16 10.41
N GLY A 219 34.82 -11.45 11.27
CA GLY A 219 34.08 -12.71 11.34
C GLY A 219 32.87 -12.82 10.40
N GLY A 220 32.43 -11.73 9.77
CA GLY A 220 31.22 -11.67 8.94
C GLY A 220 30.07 -10.91 9.59
N VAL A 221 28.89 -10.93 8.97
CA VAL A 221 27.68 -10.26 9.49
C VAL A 221 26.90 -11.23 10.37
N ASP A 222 26.58 -10.84 11.60
CA ASP A 222 25.63 -11.54 12.47
C ASP A 222 24.26 -10.83 12.47
N GLU A 223 23.25 -11.46 13.09
CA GLU A 223 21.88 -10.93 13.10
C GLU A 223 21.78 -9.53 13.68
N ALA A 224 22.41 -9.28 14.83
CA ALA A 224 22.38 -7.98 15.49
C ALA A 224 22.97 -6.90 14.58
N SER A 225 24.15 -7.15 14.02
CA SER A 225 24.81 -6.22 13.07
C SER A 225 23.98 -6.02 11.81
N ALA A 226 23.32 -7.07 11.31
CA ALA A 226 22.51 -6.99 10.10
C ALA A 226 21.26 -6.11 10.31
N LYS A 227 20.53 -6.35 11.42
CA LYS A 227 19.34 -5.55 11.80
C LYS A 227 19.72 -4.09 12.03
N GLU A 228 20.83 -3.85 12.69
CA GLU A 228 21.32 -2.49 12.96
C GLU A 228 21.68 -1.72 11.68
N VAL A 229 22.35 -2.39 10.72
CA VAL A 229 22.64 -1.82 9.41
C VAL A 229 21.36 -1.54 8.62
N MET A 230 20.39 -2.46 8.64
CA MET A 230 19.12 -2.24 7.93
C MET A 230 18.24 -1.20 8.60
N ARG A 231 18.29 -1.06 9.93
CA ARG A 231 17.62 0.02 10.67
C ARG A 231 18.22 1.37 10.30
N MET A 232 19.55 1.48 10.33
CA MET A 232 20.26 2.68 9.87
C MET A 232 19.88 3.00 8.41
N TRP A 233 19.82 2.00 7.53
CA TRP A 233 19.36 2.18 6.15
C TRP A 233 17.88 2.60 6.05
N THR A 234 17.00 2.05 6.87
CA THR A 234 15.58 2.40 6.92
C THR A 234 15.39 3.86 7.33
N ILE A 235 16.17 4.34 8.30
CA ILE A 235 16.07 5.71 8.82
C ILE A 235 16.77 6.71 7.90
N HIS A 236 17.95 6.37 7.39
CA HIS A 236 18.87 7.31 6.74
C HIS A 236 19.10 7.04 5.26
N GLY A 237 18.51 5.99 4.68
CA GLY A 237 18.84 5.52 3.32
C GLY A 237 18.70 6.60 2.25
N SER A 238 17.73 7.51 2.38
CA SER A 238 17.57 8.67 1.49
C SER A 238 18.70 9.70 1.63
N GLU A 239 19.11 10.02 2.85
CA GLU A 239 20.23 10.92 3.15
C GLU A 239 21.56 10.33 2.65
N ILE A 240 21.76 9.03 2.89
CA ILE A 240 22.92 8.28 2.41
C ILE A 240 22.96 8.25 0.88
N ALA A 241 21.85 7.94 0.23
CA ALA A 241 21.76 7.91 -1.23
C ALA A 241 22.03 9.29 -1.84
N GLY A 242 21.50 10.36 -1.23
CA GLY A 242 21.74 11.74 -1.65
C GLY A 242 23.21 12.16 -1.48
N TYR A 243 23.82 11.82 -0.35
CA TYR A 243 25.22 12.09 -0.08
C TYR A 243 26.14 11.31 -1.04
N GLU A 244 25.94 10.00 -1.16
CA GLU A 244 26.75 9.16 -2.04
C GLU A 244 26.62 9.66 -3.48
N ARG A 245 25.43 9.96 -4.01
CA ARG A 245 25.24 10.52 -5.37
C ARG A 245 26.08 11.79 -5.62
N THR A 246 26.23 12.64 -4.60
CA THR A 246 26.94 13.92 -4.71
C THR A 246 28.46 13.75 -4.61
N TYR A 247 28.94 12.85 -3.76
CA TYR A 247 30.35 12.79 -3.37
C TYR A 247 31.07 11.49 -3.75
N ARG A 248 30.39 10.46 -4.33
CA ARG A 248 30.96 9.23 -4.92
C ARG A 248 30.05 8.54 -5.97
N PRO A 249 30.56 7.63 -6.82
CA PRO A 249 29.70 6.78 -7.65
C PRO A 249 29.10 5.59 -6.84
N LEU A 250 27.79 5.34 -7.05
CA LEU A 250 26.82 4.57 -6.25
C LEU A 250 27.14 3.11 -5.87
N ASN A 251 28.25 2.52 -6.31
CA ASN A 251 28.47 1.08 -6.16
C ASN A 251 29.09 0.69 -4.81
N SER A 252 29.59 1.66 -4.04
CA SER A 252 30.31 1.40 -2.78
C SER A 252 29.39 1.09 -1.61
N ILE A 253 28.21 1.73 -1.54
CA ILE A 253 27.29 1.57 -0.40
C ILE A 253 26.52 0.25 -0.50
N THR A 254 26.10 -0.13 -1.70
CA THR A 254 25.46 -1.43 -1.94
C THR A 254 26.35 -2.57 -1.48
N ASN A 255 27.66 -2.54 -1.77
CA ASN A 255 28.61 -3.56 -1.29
C ASN A 255 28.73 -3.62 0.24
N ASN A 256 28.45 -2.51 0.93
CA ASN A 256 28.53 -2.41 2.37
C ASN A 256 27.25 -2.86 3.07
N ILE A 257 26.08 -2.75 2.43
CA ILE A 257 24.78 -3.10 3.04
C ILE A 257 24.30 -4.48 2.58
N LEU A 258 24.63 -4.87 1.34
CA LEU A 258 24.21 -6.14 0.74
C LEU A 258 24.56 -7.38 1.60
N PRO A 259 25.69 -7.43 2.34
CA PRO A 259 25.94 -8.53 3.26
C PRO A 259 24.90 -8.65 4.39
N ALA A 260 24.48 -7.53 5.00
CA ALA A 260 23.42 -7.50 6.00
C ALA A 260 22.05 -7.86 5.40
N TYR A 261 21.73 -7.27 4.25
CA TYR A 261 20.52 -7.58 3.50
C TYR A 261 20.41 -9.09 3.23
N ASN A 262 21.45 -9.66 2.61
CA ASN A 262 21.50 -11.09 2.30
C ASN A 262 21.47 -11.94 3.55
N TYR A 263 22.11 -11.52 4.65
CA TYR A 263 22.03 -12.24 5.90
C TYR A 263 20.58 -12.33 6.38
N LEU A 264 19.86 -11.21 6.42
CA LEU A 264 18.47 -11.20 6.88
C LEU A 264 17.55 -11.96 5.94
N VAL A 265 17.68 -11.76 4.63
CA VAL A 265 16.88 -12.50 3.65
C VAL A 265 17.16 -14.01 3.69
N VAL A 266 18.40 -14.43 3.90
CA VAL A 266 18.73 -15.87 3.98
C VAL A 266 18.23 -16.52 5.27
N ASN A 267 18.24 -15.79 6.39
CA ASN A 267 17.86 -16.34 7.70
C ASN A 267 16.37 -16.13 8.02
N TYR A 268 15.70 -15.12 7.44
CA TYR A 268 14.33 -14.71 7.75
C TYR A 268 13.44 -14.50 6.51
N GLY A 269 14.02 -14.27 5.33
CA GLY A 269 13.26 -14.28 4.09
C GLY A 269 12.81 -15.71 3.82
N ASP A 270 11.50 -15.93 3.77
CA ASP A 270 10.81 -17.22 3.74
C ASP A 270 10.99 -17.97 2.39
N GLY A 271 12.23 -18.00 1.86
CA GLY A 271 12.62 -18.55 0.58
C GLY A 271 12.22 -17.72 -0.65
N LYS A 272 11.40 -16.68 -0.47
CA LYS A 272 10.93 -15.77 -1.52
C LYS A 272 11.98 -14.68 -1.81
N PRO A 273 12.06 -14.16 -3.06
CA PRO A 273 12.86 -12.98 -3.35
C PRO A 273 12.28 -11.79 -2.58
N ILE A 274 13.06 -11.21 -1.68
CA ILE A 274 12.71 -9.97 -0.98
C ILE A 274 13.26 -8.79 -1.79
N ASP A 275 12.50 -7.71 -1.86
CA ASP A 275 12.80 -6.42 -2.49
C ASP A 275 13.40 -5.42 -1.46
N ASN A 276 12.81 -5.27 -0.27
CA ASN A 276 13.37 -4.45 0.81
C ASN A 276 13.36 -5.14 2.17
N VAL A 277 14.29 -4.70 3.04
CA VAL A 277 14.27 -5.06 4.47
C VAL A 277 14.10 -3.79 5.29
N ILE A 278 13.03 -3.72 6.06
CA ILE A 278 12.61 -2.59 6.86
C ILE A 278 12.71 -2.98 8.33
N VAL A 279 13.40 -2.17 9.14
CA VAL A 279 13.59 -2.44 10.57
C VAL A 279 13.20 -1.22 11.38
N GLY A 280 12.32 -1.46 12.35
CA GLY A 280 11.81 -0.50 13.32
C GLY A 280 12.89 0.07 14.24
N LYS A 281 12.50 1.10 14.99
CA LYS A 281 13.35 1.80 15.94
C LYS A 281 13.30 1.11 17.29
N GLY A 282 13.52 -0.21 17.33
CA GLY A 282 13.82 -0.89 18.58
C GLY A 282 15.08 -0.26 19.16
N LEU A 283 14.93 0.43 20.29
CA LEU A 283 16.07 1.06 20.95
C LEU A 283 17.09 -0.03 21.32
N PRO A 284 18.39 0.09 20.97
CA PRO A 284 19.41 -0.61 21.72
C PRO A 284 19.39 0.01 23.12
N THR A 285 18.71 -0.65 24.08
CA THR A 285 18.60 -0.27 25.50
C THR A 285 19.11 1.14 25.80
N TYR A 286 18.29 2.16 25.54
CA TYR A 286 18.57 3.53 25.97
C TYR A 286 18.29 3.60 27.48
N ALA A 287 19.00 2.79 28.26
CA ALA A 287 19.02 2.89 29.69
C ALA A 287 19.68 4.23 30.01
N TYR A 288 18.87 5.23 30.35
CA TYR A 288 19.35 6.28 31.22
C TYR A 288 20.02 5.57 32.42
N LYS A 289 21.30 5.88 32.69
CA LYS A 289 22.03 5.37 33.87
C LYS A 289 21.31 5.65 35.22
N ASP A 290 20.19 6.37 35.19
CA ASP A 290 19.30 6.68 36.31
C ASP A 290 18.21 5.60 36.55
N GLY A 291 18.11 4.56 35.73
CA GLY A 291 17.13 3.49 35.95
C GLY A 291 15.66 3.93 35.82
N SER A 292 15.40 5.07 35.16
CA SER A 292 14.08 5.39 34.64
C SER A 292 13.90 4.63 33.32
N ASN A 293 13.08 3.58 33.34
CA ASN A 293 12.58 2.97 32.12
C ASN A 293 11.73 4.03 31.40
N PRO A 294 12.14 4.58 30.23
CA PRO A 294 11.13 5.17 29.37
C PRO A 294 10.18 4.02 29.01
N SER A 295 8.88 4.23 29.20
CA SER A 295 7.85 3.22 28.91
C SER A 295 8.12 2.45 27.63
N ASP A 296 7.80 1.16 27.65
CA ASP A 296 7.79 0.18 26.57
C ASP A 296 6.86 0.60 25.39
N ASP A 297 7.09 1.76 24.76
CA ASP A 297 6.12 2.41 23.86
C ASP A 297 6.81 3.27 22.77
N VAL A 298 7.84 2.72 22.10
CA VAL A 298 8.06 3.17 20.72
C VAL A 298 7.01 2.44 19.90
N ARG A 299 6.12 3.20 19.26
CA ARG A 299 5.18 2.65 18.29
C ARG A 299 5.71 3.02 16.93
N ASP A 300 6.19 2.07 16.17
CA ASP A 300 6.70 2.32 14.85
C ASP A 300 5.63 2.05 13.79
N PRO A 301 5.19 3.08 13.05
CA PRO A 301 4.45 2.87 11.81
C PRO A 301 5.45 2.49 10.72
N LEU A 302 5.55 1.20 10.42
CA LEU A 302 6.39 0.66 9.36
C LEU A 302 5.54 0.34 8.15
N MET A 303 5.98 0.80 6.98
CA MET A 303 5.27 0.63 5.72
C MET A 303 6.21 0.02 4.69
N GLY A 304 5.81 -1.13 4.17
CA GLY A 304 6.33 -1.76 2.98
C GLY A 304 6.07 -0.94 1.73
N THR A 305 6.43 -1.52 0.61
CA THR A 305 6.39 -0.97 -0.74
C THR A 305 5.40 -1.80 -1.59
N GLY A 306 5.45 -1.68 -2.92
CA GLY A 306 4.63 -2.54 -3.79
C GLY A 306 5.35 -3.82 -4.23
N GLY A 307 6.33 -4.29 -3.45
CA GLY A 307 7.13 -5.50 -3.72
C GLY A 307 7.26 -6.34 -2.45
N ASN A 308 7.93 -7.48 -2.54
CA ASN A 308 8.02 -8.43 -1.41
C ASN A 308 8.96 -7.88 -0.33
N ASP A 309 8.45 -7.51 0.83
CA ASP A 309 9.23 -6.85 1.87
C ASP A 309 9.42 -7.73 3.11
N LEU A 310 10.54 -7.53 3.80
CA LEU A 310 10.83 -8.14 5.09
C LEU A 310 10.83 -7.04 6.16
N ILE A 311 9.85 -7.05 7.06
CA ILE A 311 9.57 -5.97 8.00
C ILE A 311 9.71 -6.46 9.44
N PHE A 312 10.46 -5.73 10.28
CA PHE A 312 10.64 -6.02 11.71
C PHE A 312 10.22 -4.81 12.57
N GLY A 313 9.27 -4.95 13.49
CA GLY A 313 8.88 -3.94 14.48
C GLY A 313 9.90 -3.79 15.62
N GLU A 314 10.39 -4.95 16.09
CA GLU A 314 11.36 -5.13 17.17
C GLU A 314 10.75 -5.11 18.57
N ALA A 315 10.77 -3.98 19.29
CA ALA A 315 10.24 -3.93 20.65
C ALA A 315 9.44 -2.64 20.81
N GLY A 316 8.20 -2.75 21.25
CA GLY A 316 7.22 -1.67 21.17
C GLY A 316 5.83 -2.19 20.79
N ASN A 317 4.85 -1.29 20.75
CA ASN A 317 3.53 -1.62 20.20
C ASN A 317 3.49 -1.10 18.77
N ASP A 318 3.92 -1.90 17.82
CA ASP A 318 4.22 -1.48 16.46
C ASP A 318 3.03 -1.64 15.51
N THR A 319 3.11 -0.97 14.37
CA THR A 319 2.11 -1.07 13.31
C THR A 319 2.80 -1.29 11.98
N LEU A 320 2.71 -2.51 11.45
CA LEU A 320 3.38 -2.93 10.23
C LEU A 320 2.37 -3.11 9.09
N PHE A 321 2.70 -2.58 7.91
CA PHE A 321 1.90 -2.73 6.68
C PHE A 321 2.77 -3.29 5.56
N GLY A 322 2.40 -4.44 5.00
CA GLY A 322 3.04 -5.07 3.84
C GLY A 322 2.73 -4.34 2.53
N TRP A 323 1.44 -4.16 2.26
CA TRP A 323 0.85 -3.60 1.03
C TRP A 323 0.68 -4.65 -0.08
N VAL A 324 1.38 -4.50 -1.20
CA VAL A 324 1.24 -5.43 -2.34
C VAL A 324 2.56 -6.16 -2.45
N GLY A 325 2.52 -7.48 -2.41
CA GLY A 325 3.72 -8.30 -2.40
C GLY A 325 3.56 -9.49 -1.47
N ASN A 326 4.46 -10.46 -1.60
CA ASN A 326 4.53 -11.57 -0.66
C ASN A 326 5.46 -11.18 0.48
N ASP A 327 4.91 -10.56 1.51
CA ASP A 327 5.66 -9.91 2.56
C ASP A 327 5.91 -10.84 3.74
N VAL A 328 6.90 -10.47 4.55
CA VAL A 328 7.24 -11.15 5.80
C VAL A 328 7.30 -10.12 6.91
N LEU A 329 6.32 -10.13 7.80
CA LEU A 329 6.14 -9.16 8.88
C LEU A 329 6.40 -9.82 10.23
N TYR A 330 7.31 -9.23 11.01
CA TYR A 330 7.64 -9.63 12.38
C TYR A 330 7.37 -8.46 13.33
N GLY A 331 6.39 -8.56 14.22
CA GLY A 331 6.07 -7.56 15.24
C GLY A 331 7.20 -7.44 16.26
N GLY A 332 7.38 -8.47 17.09
CA GLY A 332 8.46 -8.56 18.05
C GLY A 332 7.93 -8.53 19.48
N ASP A 333 8.55 -7.78 20.39
CA ASP A 333 8.07 -7.66 21.76
C ASP A 333 7.06 -6.50 21.88
N GLY A 334 5.82 -6.76 22.29
CA GLY A 334 4.80 -5.77 22.60
C GLY A 334 3.45 -6.10 21.93
N ASP A 335 2.46 -5.22 22.08
CA ASP A 335 1.13 -5.40 21.50
C ASP A 335 1.12 -4.83 20.06
N ASP A 336 1.38 -5.69 19.07
CA ASP A 336 1.60 -5.29 17.68
C ASP A 336 0.35 -5.38 16.78
N PHE A 337 0.34 -4.58 15.72
CA PHE A 337 -0.69 -4.61 14.68
C PHE A 337 -0.07 -4.79 13.29
N LEU A 338 -0.22 -5.98 12.72
CA LEU A 338 0.37 -6.35 11.42
C LEU A 338 -0.74 -6.49 10.36
N ILE A 339 -0.56 -5.87 9.21
CA ILE A 339 -1.40 -6.05 8.02
C ILE A 339 -0.52 -6.49 6.85
N GLY A 340 -0.77 -7.68 6.30
CA GLY A 340 -0.17 -8.17 5.05
C GLY A 340 -0.71 -7.39 3.84
N ALA A 341 -2.03 -7.41 3.70
CA ALA A 341 -2.84 -6.77 2.65
C ALA A 341 -3.05 -7.65 1.42
N ASP A 342 -2.43 -7.40 0.27
CA ASP A 342 -2.68 -8.20 -0.95
C ASP A 342 -1.53 -9.17 -1.20
N ASP A 343 -1.83 -10.38 -1.68
CA ASP A 343 -0.93 -11.52 -1.95
C ASP A 343 -0.63 -12.39 -0.71
N ASN A 344 0.34 -13.32 -0.79
CA ASN A 344 0.54 -14.33 0.25
C ASN A 344 1.63 -13.92 1.24
N ASP A 345 1.21 -13.51 2.42
CA ASP A 345 2.08 -12.93 3.43
C ASP A 345 2.44 -13.91 4.54
N THR A 346 3.51 -13.60 5.26
CA THR A 346 3.94 -14.32 6.46
C THR A 346 3.98 -13.34 7.62
N LEU A 347 3.06 -13.49 8.58
CA LEU A 347 2.91 -12.62 9.73
C LEU A 347 3.30 -13.36 11.01
N ASN A 348 4.14 -12.74 11.83
CA ASN A 348 4.49 -13.18 13.17
C ASN A 348 4.36 -12.00 14.12
N GLY A 349 3.46 -12.09 15.08
CA GLY A 349 3.24 -11.03 16.07
C GLY A 349 4.38 -10.91 17.08
N GLY A 350 5.00 -12.02 17.45
CA GLY A 350 5.93 -12.10 18.58
C GLY A 350 5.21 -11.99 19.93
N ALA A 351 5.94 -11.59 20.97
CA ALA A 351 5.46 -11.62 22.34
C ALA A 351 4.51 -10.45 22.63
N GLY A 352 3.26 -10.71 23.00
CA GLY A 352 2.30 -9.68 23.41
C GLY A 352 0.91 -9.92 22.87
N VAL A 353 0.01 -8.96 23.05
CA VAL A 353 -1.35 -9.04 22.48
C VAL A 353 -1.36 -8.44 21.08
N ASN A 354 -1.21 -9.31 20.08
CA ASN A 354 -1.05 -8.89 18.69
C ASN A 354 -2.35 -9.03 17.89
N VAL A 355 -2.49 -8.20 16.87
CA VAL A 355 -3.50 -8.37 15.82
C VAL A 355 -2.78 -8.61 14.50
N LEU A 356 -3.02 -9.78 13.92
CA LEU A 356 -2.42 -10.23 12.67
C LEU A 356 -3.51 -10.30 11.60
N ASN A 357 -3.50 -9.37 10.66
CA ASN A 357 -4.43 -9.34 9.54
C ASN A 357 -3.70 -9.74 8.27
N GLY A 358 -3.97 -10.95 7.76
CA GLY A 358 -3.37 -11.44 6.52
C GLY A 358 -3.78 -10.58 5.32
N GLY A 359 -5.07 -10.26 5.22
CA GLY A 359 -5.60 -9.57 4.07
C GLY A 359 -6.18 -10.56 3.06
N TYR A 360 -5.96 -10.30 1.77
CA TYR A 360 -6.34 -11.16 0.66
C TYR A 360 -5.16 -12.00 0.20
N GLY A 361 -5.31 -13.32 0.25
CA GLY A 361 -4.27 -14.25 -0.16
C GLY A 361 -4.26 -15.51 0.71
N PHE A 362 -3.20 -16.30 0.60
CA PHE A 362 -2.95 -17.45 1.47
C PHE A 362 -1.85 -17.15 2.48
N ASP A 363 -2.29 -16.57 3.59
CA ASP A 363 -1.37 -16.03 4.58
C ASP A 363 -0.90 -17.07 5.57
N ARG A 364 0.30 -16.85 6.11
CA ARG A 364 0.94 -17.68 7.11
C ARG A 364 1.05 -16.91 8.40
N PHE A 365 0.43 -17.42 9.46
CA PHE A 365 0.53 -16.85 10.79
C PHE A 365 1.47 -17.72 11.62
N ILE A 366 2.61 -17.19 12.03
CA ILE A 366 3.60 -17.89 12.86
C ILE A 366 3.44 -17.42 14.30
N ILE A 367 3.21 -18.37 15.20
CA ILE A 367 3.00 -18.19 16.64
C ILE A 367 4.05 -19.02 17.37
N ASP A 368 4.72 -18.45 18.37
CA ASP A 368 5.63 -19.20 19.25
C ASP A 368 4.94 -19.48 20.60
N SER A 369 5.15 -20.68 21.15
CA SER A 369 4.56 -21.02 22.47
C SER A 369 5.23 -20.30 23.64
N ASP A 370 6.37 -19.64 23.41
CA ASP A 370 7.00 -18.77 24.39
C ASP A 370 6.49 -17.31 24.34
N ASP A 371 5.57 -16.98 23.42
CA ASP A 371 4.87 -15.70 23.39
C ASP A 371 3.99 -15.53 24.66
N GLU A 372 4.31 -14.56 25.52
CA GLU A 372 3.56 -14.30 26.77
C GLU A 372 2.25 -13.50 26.54
N GLY A 373 1.55 -13.68 25.41
CA GLY A 373 0.37 -12.90 25.04
C GLY A 373 -0.60 -13.57 24.04
N THR A 374 -1.65 -12.85 23.65
CA THR A 374 -2.73 -13.37 22.78
C THR A 374 -2.59 -12.86 21.36
N ASN A 375 -2.50 -13.75 20.38
CA ASN A 375 -2.52 -13.39 18.96
C ASN A 375 -3.96 -13.45 18.40
N ILE A 376 -4.46 -12.33 17.87
CA ILE A 376 -5.78 -12.23 17.21
C ILE A 376 -5.57 -12.26 15.70
N ILE A 377 -6.02 -13.33 15.06
CA ILE A 377 -5.85 -13.56 13.62
C ILE A 377 -7.13 -13.17 12.86
N GLN A 378 -6.94 -12.33 11.85
CA GLN A 378 -7.90 -11.94 10.84
C GLN A 378 -7.35 -12.35 9.47
N ASP A 379 -8.14 -13.10 8.73
CA ASP A 379 -7.77 -13.52 7.38
C ASP A 379 -9.04 -13.53 6.52
N TYR A 380 -8.95 -12.87 5.36
CA TYR A 380 -10.03 -12.81 4.38
C TYR A 380 -9.85 -13.89 3.29
N GLY A 381 -8.67 -14.52 3.22
CA GLY A 381 -8.34 -15.58 2.28
C GLY A 381 -8.25 -15.08 0.83
N ASN A 382 -7.98 -16.00 -0.08
CA ASN A 382 -8.08 -15.72 -1.51
C ASN A 382 -9.54 -15.84 -1.98
N PRO A 383 -10.18 -14.77 -2.48
CA PRO A 383 -11.55 -14.83 -2.98
C PRO A 383 -11.72 -15.73 -4.21
N ASP A 384 -10.62 -16.10 -4.89
CA ASP A 384 -10.60 -16.90 -6.12
C ASP A 384 -10.27 -18.39 -5.90
N ASP A 385 -10.12 -18.86 -4.65
CA ASP A 385 -9.76 -20.26 -4.36
C ASP A 385 -10.97 -21.17 -4.08
N GLU A 386 -11.26 -22.08 -5.01
CA GLU A 386 -12.25 -23.15 -4.86
C GLU A 386 -11.66 -24.45 -4.27
N ASP A 387 -10.33 -24.58 -4.15
CA ASP A 387 -9.63 -25.78 -3.65
C ASP A 387 -8.92 -25.49 -2.31
N LYS A 388 -9.61 -25.80 -1.20
CA LYS A 388 -9.19 -25.63 0.20
C LYS A 388 -7.92 -26.42 0.62
N SER A 389 -7.11 -26.88 -0.32
CA SER A 389 -5.86 -27.61 -0.09
C SER A 389 -4.60 -26.74 -0.12
N GLU A 390 -4.68 -25.49 -0.61
CA GLU A 390 -3.59 -24.48 -0.56
C GLU A 390 -4.00 -23.23 0.26
N GLY A 391 -4.82 -23.39 1.31
CA GLY A 391 -5.25 -22.28 2.15
C GLY A 391 -4.14 -21.64 3.01
N GLY A 392 -4.42 -20.45 3.55
CA GLY A 392 -3.63 -19.85 4.62
C GLY A 392 -3.46 -20.82 5.80
N ARG A 393 -2.48 -20.58 6.68
CA ARG A 393 -2.11 -21.53 7.74
C ARG A 393 -1.67 -20.86 9.01
N VAL A 394 -1.97 -21.48 10.15
CA VAL A 394 -1.40 -21.12 11.45
C VAL A 394 -0.31 -22.12 11.81
N ILE A 395 0.87 -21.63 12.15
CA ILE A 395 2.04 -22.41 12.51
C ILE A 395 2.36 -22.08 13.98
N LEU A 396 2.16 -23.04 14.87
CA LEU A 396 2.51 -22.94 16.28
C LEU A 396 3.73 -23.82 16.58
N ASP A 397 4.82 -23.28 17.12
CA ASP A 397 6.05 -24.04 17.42
C ASP A 397 6.62 -24.85 16.25
N ASN A 398 6.62 -24.26 15.04
CA ASN A 398 6.95 -24.94 13.78
C ASN A 398 6.02 -26.12 13.41
N GLN A 399 4.83 -26.19 13.99
CA GLN A 399 3.80 -27.16 13.66
C GLN A 399 2.61 -26.46 13.05
N GLU A 400 2.25 -26.89 11.85
CA GLU A 400 1.04 -26.41 11.20
C GLU A 400 -0.19 -26.96 11.93
N LEU A 401 -1.07 -26.07 12.38
CA LEU A 401 -2.29 -26.44 13.08
C LEU A 401 -3.30 -26.99 12.07
N GLY A 402 -3.55 -28.30 12.13
CA GLY A 402 -4.56 -28.97 11.31
C GLY A 402 -5.94 -29.08 11.96
N GLY A 403 -6.09 -28.60 13.20
CA GLY A 403 -7.31 -28.78 14.02
C GLY A 403 -7.33 -30.07 14.84
N GLY A 404 -8.40 -30.29 15.60
CA GLY A 404 -8.48 -31.32 16.63
C GLY A 404 -9.75 -32.17 16.64
N THR A 405 -9.75 -33.22 17.46
CA THR A 405 -10.91 -34.09 17.73
C THR A 405 -11.53 -33.77 19.09
N TRP A 406 -12.86 -33.73 19.19
CA TRP A 406 -13.57 -33.43 20.44
C TRP A 406 -13.17 -34.40 21.56
N ASP A 407 -12.72 -33.84 22.68
CA ASP A 407 -12.42 -34.53 23.93
C ASP A 407 -13.36 -34.04 25.04
N ALA A 408 -14.13 -34.98 25.62
CA ALA A 408 -15.10 -34.66 26.66
C ALA A 408 -14.48 -34.44 28.05
N GLU A 409 -13.25 -34.91 28.30
CA GLU A 409 -12.53 -34.67 29.54
C GLU A 409 -11.97 -33.25 29.58
N GLU A 410 -11.47 -32.76 28.44
CA GLU A 410 -10.93 -31.41 28.27
C GLU A 410 -11.99 -30.36 27.89
N ASN A 411 -13.18 -30.80 27.44
CA ASN A 411 -14.26 -29.94 26.94
C ASN A 411 -13.79 -28.99 25.80
N ALA A 412 -12.95 -29.51 24.93
CA ALA A 412 -12.37 -28.83 23.77
C ALA A 412 -12.09 -29.84 22.65
N TYR A 413 -11.81 -29.37 21.44
CA TYR A 413 -11.16 -30.21 20.43
C TYR A 413 -9.68 -30.25 20.75
N VAL A 414 -9.07 -31.43 20.66
CA VAL A 414 -7.65 -31.64 20.98
C VAL A 414 -6.98 -32.32 19.80
N ASP A 415 -5.82 -31.80 19.38
CA ASP A 415 -5.03 -32.42 18.31
C ASP A 415 -3.99 -33.43 18.84
N TYR A 416 -3.20 -34.01 17.95
CA TYR A 416 -2.18 -35.00 18.30
C TYR A 416 -1.05 -34.41 19.17
N TRP A 417 -0.87 -33.09 19.14
CA TRP A 417 0.15 -32.38 19.88
C TRP A 417 -0.38 -31.76 21.19
N GLU A 418 -1.59 -32.15 21.59
CA GLU A 418 -2.28 -31.68 22.79
C GLU A 418 -2.70 -30.20 22.74
N ASN A 419 -2.73 -29.57 21.56
CA ASN A 419 -3.31 -28.24 21.42
C ASN A 419 -4.83 -28.31 21.58
N THR A 420 -5.39 -27.36 22.32
CA THR A 420 -6.83 -27.26 22.57
C THR A 420 -7.45 -26.21 21.65
N TYR A 421 -8.62 -26.50 21.09
CA TYR A 421 -9.39 -25.60 20.25
C TYR A 421 -10.81 -25.51 20.82
N TYR A 422 -11.24 -24.29 21.12
CA TYR A 422 -12.54 -23.96 21.65
C TYR A 422 -13.26 -23.03 20.70
N TRP A 423 -14.41 -23.46 20.18
CA TRP A 423 -15.26 -22.62 19.34
C TRP A 423 -16.22 -21.82 20.22
N ASP A 424 -16.15 -20.50 20.13
CA ASP A 424 -17.13 -19.60 20.73
C ASP A 424 -18.20 -19.25 19.69
N SER A 425 -19.42 -19.76 19.90
CA SER A 425 -20.55 -19.54 19.00
C SER A 425 -21.11 -18.12 19.04
N ASP A 426 -20.90 -17.37 20.13
CA ASP A 426 -21.44 -16.03 20.29
C ASP A 426 -20.57 -15.00 19.54
N THR A 427 -19.25 -15.18 19.58
CA THR A 427 -18.28 -14.28 18.91
C THR A 427 -17.80 -14.78 17.55
N LYS A 428 -18.11 -16.04 17.19
CA LYS A 428 -17.60 -16.74 15.99
C LYS A 428 -16.07 -16.86 15.97
N GLU A 429 -15.47 -17.00 17.14
CA GLU A 429 -14.04 -17.10 17.30
C GLU A 429 -13.61 -18.54 17.58
N LEU A 430 -12.49 -18.95 16.99
CA LEU A 430 -11.78 -20.15 17.41
C LEU A 430 -10.66 -19.76 18.37
N ILE A 431 -10.83 -20.13 19.62
CA ILE A 431 -9.88 -19.91 20.71
C ILE A 431 -8.97 -21.13 20.80
N ILE A 432 -7.67 -20.94 20.59
CA ILE A 432 -6.64 -21.97 20.62
C ILE A 432 -5.84 -21.81 21.91
N ASN A 433 -5.53 -22.92 22.58
CA ASN A 433 -4.72 -22.98 23.79
C ASN A 433 -5.13 -21.97 24.87
N SER A 434 -6.39 -22.01 25.29
CA SER A 434 -6.93 -21.12 26.34
C SER A 434 -6.87 -19.62 26.06
N GLY A 435 -6.70 -19.20 24.79
CA GLY A 435 -6.69 -17.79 24.41
C GLY A 435 -5.34 -17.26 23.98
N ASP A 436 -4.31 -18.10 23.87
CA ASP A 436 -3.00 -17.72 23.32
C ASP A 436 -3.12 -17.34 21.84
N THR A 437 -4.10 -17.91 21.12
CA THR A 437 -4.44 -17.51 19.76
C THR A 437 -5.94 -17.53 19.53
N VAL A 438 -6.46 -16.51 18.87
CA VAL A 438 -7.88 -16.34 18.55
C VAL A 438 -8.02 -16.10 17.05
N VAL A 439 -8.65 -17.03 16.34
CA VAL A 439 -9.01 -16.84 14.92
C VAL A 439 -10.42 -16.29 14.84
N THR A 440 -10.55 -15.07 14.32
CA THR A 440 -11.84 -14.39 14.15
C THR A 440 -12.57 -14.84 12.89
N ASP A 441 -13.90 -14.75 12.91
CA ASP A 441 -14.78 -15.19 11.82
C ASP A 441 -14.42 -16.61 11.34
N PHE A 442 -14.17 -17.53 12.28
CA PHE A 442 -13.71 -18.86 11.95
C PHE A 442 -14.84 -19.70 11.36
N TYR A 443 -14.51 -20.45 10.31
CA TYR A 443 -15.33 -21.54 9.78
C TYR A 443 -14.49 -22.82 9.72
N ASN A 444 -15.12 -23.98 9.88
CA ASN A 444 -14.38 -25.25 9.89
C ASN A 444 -13.66 -25.46 8.54
N GLY A 445 -12.34 -25.46 8.55
CA GLY A 445 -11.46 -25.46 7.37
C GLY A 445 -10.78 -24.12 7.06
N LYS A 446 -11.14 -23.02 7.71
CA LYS A 446 -10.42 -21.74 7.63
C LYS A 446 -8.99 -21.92 8.14
N LEU A 447 -8.02 -21.34 7.44
CA LEU A 447 -6.59 -21.47 7.73
C LEU A 447 -6.10 -22.93 7.80
N GLY A 448 -6.75 -23.85 7.09
CA GLY A 448 -6.42 -25.28 7.12
C GLY A 448 -6.80 -26.00 8.42
N ILE A 449 -7.52 -25.35 9.35
CA ILE A 449 -7.86 -25.92 10.66
C ILE A 449 -9.19 -26.66 10.59
N TRP A 450 -9.16 -27.97 10.84
CA TRP A 450 -10.32 -28.85 10.78
C TRP A 450 -10.66 -29.47 12.15
N LEU A 451 -11.82 -29.08 12.69
CA LEU A 451 -12.39 -29.68 13.91
C LEU A 451 -13.24 -30.90 13.55
N THR A 452 -13.18 -31.92 14.41
CA THR A 452 -13.88 -33.21 14.25
C THR A 452 -14.48 -33.68 15.57
N ASN A 453 -15.69 -34.27 15.56
CA ASN A 453 -16.29 -34.91 16.73
C ASN A 453 -15.58 -36.24 17.06
N SER A 454 -15.77 -36.76 18.27
CA SER A 454 -15.15 -38.02 18.71
C SER A 454 -15.54 -39.25 17.87
N ASP A 455 -16.64 -39.18 17.11
CA ASP A 455 -17.08 -40.22 16.18
C ASP A 455 -16.53 -40.04 14.74
N GLY A 456 -15.68 -39.02 14.53
CA GLY A 456 -15.10 -38.65 13.24
C GLY A 456 -16.03 -37.82 12.35
N SER A 457 -17.24 -37.47 12.81
CA SER A 457 -18.11 -36.54 12.08
C SER A 457 -17.62 -35.09 12.21
N LYS A 458 -18.06 -34.21 11.31
CA LYS A 458 -17.79 -32.77 11.48
C LYS A 458 -18.67 -32.19 12.59
N PRO A 459 -18.14 -31.30 13.44
CA PRO A 459 -18.90 -30.66 14.48
C PRO A 459 -19.93 -29.70 13.89
N ASP A 460 -21.09 -29.67 14.54
CA ASP A 460 -22.15 -28.71 14.27
C ASP A 460 -21.83 -27.43 15.05
N LEU A 461 -21.00 -26.57 14.45
CA LEU A 461 -20.61 -25.30 15.04
C LEU A 461 -21.77 -24.31 14.82
N PRO A 462 -22.52 -23.90 15.86
CA PRO A 462 -23.72 -23.07 15.69
C PRO A 462 -23.36 -21.75 15.00
N GLY A 463 -24.10 -21.38 13.95
CA GLY A 463 -23.74 -20.26 13.06
C GLY A 463 -22.90 -20.66 11.83
N GLN A 464 -22.55 -21.94 11.69
CA GLN A 464 -22.00 -22.58 10.49
C GLN A 464 -22.90 -23.74 10.08
N SER A 465 -23.98 -23.49 9.34
CA SER A 465 -24.85 -24.56 8.86
C SER A 465 -24.18 -25.39 7.76
N GLY A 466 -23.57 -26.51 8.18
CA GLY A 466 -23.63 -27.82 7.52
C GLY A 466 -23.34 -27.95 6.02
N GLY A 467 -22.07 -28.08 5.66
CA GLY A 467 -21.66 -28.73 4.42
C GLY A 467 -20.25 -29.31 4.55
N SER A 468 -20.10 -30.62 4.75
CA SER A 468 -18.79 -31.26 4.58
C SER A 468 -18.48 -31.37 3.08
N PRO A 469 -17.35 -30.84 2.57
CA PRO A 469 -16.95 -31.01 1.17
C PRO A 469 -16.42 -32.44 0.96
N PHE A 470 -16.92 -33.07 -0.11
CA PHE A 470 -16.44 -34.25 -0.88
C PHE A 470 -16.13 -35.60 -0.20
N PRO A 471 -16.56 -36.75 -0.78
CA PRO A 471 -15.94 -38.06 -0.57
C PRO A 471 -14.72 -38.28 -1.49
N PRO A 472 -13.79 -39.21 -1.15
CA PRO A 472 -12.42 -39.24 -1.67
C PRO A 472 -12.23 -40.06 -2.96
N GLY A 473 -11.48 -39.47 -3.90
CA GLY A 473 -10.42 -40.07 -4.71
C GLY A 473 -10.73 -41.26 -5.64
N ARG A 474 -10.43 -41.09 -6.94
CA ARG A 474 -9.39 -41.89 -7.64
C ARG A 474 -9.14 -41.44 -9.08
N ASN A 475 -7.88 -41.09 -9.32
CA ASN A 475 -7.04 -41.40 -10.48
C ASN A 475 -7.39 -40.75 -11.84
N GLY A 476 -6.63 -39.69 -12.17
CA GLY A 476 -6.54 -39.04 -13.50
C GLY A 476 -5.90 -39.93 -14.60
N PRO A 477 -5.25 -39.40 -15.66
CA PRO A 477 -4.84 -38.00 -15.97
C PRO A 477 -5.11 -37.66 -17.48
N PRO A 478 -4.39 -36.75 -18.18
CA PRO A 478 -3.90 -35.39 -17.89
C PRO A 478 -4.57 -34.34 -18.83
N ASP A 479 -4.27 -33.06 -18.64
CA ASP A 479 -4.45 -31.96 -19.62
C ASP A 479 -5.90 -31.43 -19.85
N ASP A 480 -6.31 -30.46 -19.01
CA ASP A 480 -6.86 -29.19 -19.51
C ASP A 480 -6.52 -28.09 -18.49
N TYR A 481 -5.24 -27.71 -18.50
CA TYR A 481 -4.82 -26.40 -18.02
C TYR A 481 -5.30 -25.40 -19.07
N ASP A 482 -6.48 -24.82 -18.85
CA ASP A 482 -6.88 -23.56 -19.46
C ASP A 482 -7.55 -22.68 -18.38
N PRO A 483 -6.76 -21.87 -17.64
CA PRO A 483 -7.29 -20.81 -16.81
C PRO A 483 -7.77 -19.71 -17.76
N CYS A 484 -9.07 -19.76 -18.10
CA CYS A 484 -9.75 -18.82 -18.98
C CYS A 484 -9.04 -18.54 -20.33
N PRO A 485 -9.48 -19.16 -21.43
CA PRO A 485 -9.13 -18.68 -22.76
C PRO A 485 -9.77 -17.31 -22.95
N ASN A 486 -8.93 -16.30 -23.16
CA ASN A 486 -9.29 -14.92 -23.39
C ASN A 486 -10.58 -14.71 -24.23
N GLY A 487 -11.49 -13.90 -23.69
CA GLY A 487 -12.41 -13.07 -24.49
C GLY A 487 -13.73 -12.71 -23.82
N PRO A 488 -14.08 -11.41 -23.62
CA PRO A 488 -13.24 -10.24 -23.48
C PRO A 488 -13.61 -9.42 -22.23
N ASP A 489 -13.77 -9.99 -21.04
CA ASP A 489 -13.80 -9.16 -19.82
C ASP A 489 -12.38 -8.75 -19.46
N THR A 490 -11.96 -7.62 -20.05
CA THR A 490 -10.98 -6.73 -19.44
C THR A 490 -11.46 -6.42 -18.03
N ASP A 491 -10.53 -6.19 -17.11
CA ASP A 491 -10.68 -5.08 -16.17
C ASP A 491 -10.97 -3.82 -17.01
N ASP A 492 -12.25 -3.62 -17.33
CA ASP A 492 -12.72 -2.48 -18.08
C ASP A 492 -12.70 -1.29 -17.14
N GLY A 493 -12.62 -0.07 -17.68
CA GLY A 493 -12.58 1.12 -16.84
C GLY A 493 -13.76 1.25 -15.87
N PHE A 494 -14.84 0.47 -16.05
CA PHE A 494 -16.01 0.41 -15.19
C PHE A 494 -15.76 -0.43 -13.93
N ASN A 495 -15.28 -1.67 -14.06
CA ASN A 495 -15.04 -2.55 -12.92
C ASN A 495 -13.95 -1.98 -11.98
N GLY A 496 -12.80 -1.56 -12.52
CA GLY A 496 -11.77 -0.92 -11.69
C GLY A 496 -12.23 0.38 -11.02
N ALA A 497 -13.16 1.14 -11.63
CA ALA A 497 -13.77 2.29 -10.98
C ALA A 497 -14.75 1.87 -9.87
N ARG A 498 -15.54 0.81 -10.09
CA ARG A 498 -16.46 0.25 -9.10
C ARG A 498 -15.72 -0.27 -7.87
N ASP A 499 -14.57 -0.90 -8.08
CA ASP A 499 -13.73 -1.41 -7.00
C ASP A 499 -13.17 -0.27 -6.15
N GLY A 500 -12.70 0.82 -6.76
CA GLY A 500 -12.31 2.03 -6.04
C GLY A 500 -13.46 2.65 -5.21
N PHE A 501 -14.69 2.63 -5.74
CA PHE A 501 -15.87 3.09 -5.00
C PHE A 501 -16.20 2.17 -3.82
N ASN A 502 -16.10 0.86 -4.01
CA ASN A 502 -16.35 -0.15 -2.99
C ASN A 502 -15.26 -0.17 -1.91
N GLY A 503 -13.99 0.01 -2.26
CA GLY A 503 -12.91 0.15 -1.29
C GLY A 503 -13.03 1.41 -0.41
N GLY A 504 -13.76 2.43 -0.89
CA GLY A 504 -14.14 3.58 -0.06
C GLY A 504 -15.27 3.26 0.94
N LYS A 505 -15.98 2.14 0.77
CA LYS A 505 -17.03 1.67 1.67
C LYS A 505 -16.42 0.74 2.71
N ASN A 506 -16.81 0.95 3.97
CA ASN A 506 -16.61 -0.03 5.06
C ASN A 506 -17.99 -0.48 5.59
N MET A 507 -19.02 -0.51 4.75
CA MET A 507 -20.36 -0.95 5.14
C MET A 507 -20.59 -2.42 4.80
N PRO A 508 -21.49 -3.11 5.53
CA PRO A 508 -21.99 -4.40 5.07
C PRO A 508 -22.55 -4.25 3.65
N VAL A 509 -22.32 -5.30 2.85
CA VAL A 509 -22.81 -5.47 1.47
C VAL A 509 -24.26 -4.97 1.39
N PRO A 510 -24.66 -4.22 0.34
CA PRO A 510 -26.06 -3.83 0.15
C PRO A 510 -26.97 -5.02 0.38
N THR A 511 -28.01 -4.82 1.17
CA THR A 511 -28.93 -5.89 1.56
C THR A 511 -29.50 -6.50 0.27
N PRO A 512 -29.23 -7.79 -0.02
CA PRO A 512 -29.70 -8.41 -1.25
C PRO A 512 -31.23 -8.44 -1.29
N SER A 513 -31.83 -8.73 -2.45
CA SER A 513 -33.27 -8.91 -2.53
C SER A 513 -33.62 -10.39 -2.54
N SER A 514 -34.77 -10.73 -1.96
CA SER A 514 -35.23 -12.10 -1.90
C SER A 514 -36.58 -12.32 -2.55
N PRO A 515 -36.86 -13.58 -2.89
CA PRO A 515 -38.20 -14.11 -2.76
C PRO A 515 -38.27 -15.46 -2.04
N ILE A 516 -39.49 -15.86 -1.66
CA ILE A 516 -39.82 -17.24 -1.30
C ILE A 516 -39.80 -18.10 -2.58
N ILE A 517 -39.02 -19.18 -2.55
CA ILE A 517 -38.95 -20.24 -3.56
C ILE A 517 -39.50 -21.52 -2.95
N LEU A 518 -40.32 -22.27 -3.70
CA LEU A 518 -40.86 -23.56 -3.29
C LEU A 518 -40.10 -24.67 -4.00
N ASP A 519 -39.65 -25.64 -3.22
CA ASP A 519 -39.10 -26.92 -3.69
C ASP A 519 -40.23 -27.78 -4.28
N LEU A 520 -40.29 -27.84 -5.61
CA LEU A 520 -41.43 -28.46 -6.30
C LEU A 520 -41.27 -29.97 -6.50
N ASP A 521 -40.04 -30.47 -6.66
CA ASP A 521 -39.76 -31.86 -7.00
C ASP A 521 -39.23 -32.71 -5.82
N GLY A 522 -38.82 -32.06 -4.74
CA GLY A 522 -38.53 -32.65 -3.43
C GLY A 522 -37.06 -32.95 -3.17
N ASP A 523 -36.12 -32.33 -3.89
CA ASP A 523 -34.68 -32.52 -3.67
C ASP A 523 -33.94 -31.31 -3.06
N GLY A 524 -34.65 -30.20 -2.86
CA GLY A 524 -34.16 -29.00 -2.18
C GLY A 524 -34.65 -27.74 -2.91
N VAL A 525 -34.31 -26.56 -2.39
CA VAL A 525 -34.43 -25.33 -3.18
C VAL A 525 -33.10 -25.12 -3.90
N GLU A 526 -33.15 -25.02 -5.23
CA GLU A 526 -32.01 -24.86 -6.11
C GLU A 526 -31.99 -23.47 -6.74
N THR A 527 -30.79 -23.00 -7.09
CA THR A 527 -30.60 -21.66 -7.65
C THR A 527 -29.58 -21.66 -8.79
N THR A 528 -29.47 -20.53 -9.47
CA THR A 528 -28.38 -20.21 -10.40
C THR A 528 -27.54 -19.04 -9.90
N ASN A 529 -26.31 -18.94 -10.38
CA ASN A 529 -25.43 -17.80 -10.10
C ASN A 529 -25.77 -16.59 -10.99
N VAL A 530 -25.29 -15.42 -10.57
CA VAL A 530 -25.47 -14.14 -11.29
C VAL A 530 -25.04 -14.20 -12.76
N LYS A 531 -24.00 -14.99 -13.09
CA LYS A 531 -23.47 -15.10 -14.46
C LYS A 531 -24.33 -15.99 -15.36
N ALA A 532 -25.35 -16.66 -14.83
CA ALA A 532 -26.30 -17.44 -15.63
C ALA A 532 -27.15 -16.57 -16.56
N GLY A 533 -27.28 -15.26 -16.27
CA GLY A 533 -27.81 -14.27 -17.21
C GLY A 533 -29.26 -13.84 -16.97
N ALA A 534 -29.86 -14.16 -15.82
CA ALA A 534 -31.17 -13.64 -15.42
C ALA A 534 -31.08 -12.15 -15.05
N TYR A 535 -32.06 -11.37 -15.50
CA TYR A 535 -32.21 -9.95 -15.16
C TYR A 535 -33.60 -9.70 -14.60
N PHE A 536 -33.70 -9.13 -13.40
CA PHE A 536 -34.99 -8.80 -12.79
C PHE A 536 -34.92 -7.52 -11.97
N ASP A 537 -35.97 -6.69 -12.01
CA ASP A 537 -36.03 -5.41 -11.28
C ASP A 537 -36.50 -5.63 -9.85
N HIS A 538 -35.56 -5.98 -8.98
CA HIS A 538 -35.90 -6.39 -7.63
C HIS A 538 -36.45 -5.23 -6.79
N ASP A 539 -35.87 -4.05 -6.87
CA ASP A 539 -36.30 -2.90 -6.07
C ASP A 539 -37.44 -2.07 -6.73
N GLY A 540 -37.79 -2.41 -7.97
CA GLY A 540 -38.84 -1.77 -8.75
C GLY A 540 -38.49 -0.34 -9.14
N ASN A 541 -37.23 -0.08 -9.49
CA ASN A 541 -36.71 1.23 -9.90
C ASN A 541 -36.75 1.46 -11.42
N GLY A 542 -37.13 0.44 -12.21
CA GLY A 542 -37.20 0.48 -13.67
C GLY A 542 -35.96 -0.07 -14.39
N PHE A 543 -35.00 -0.63 -13.65
CA PHE A 543 -33.79 -1.27 -14.18
C PHE A 543 -33.65 -2.67 -13.59
N SER A 544 -33.78 -3.68 -14.43
CA SER A 544 -33.54 -5.07 -14.04
C SER A 544 -32.07 -5.32 -13.75
N GLU A 545 -31.74 -5.77 -12.55
CA GLU A 545 -30.38 -6.12 -12.13
C GLU A 545 -30.02 -7.55 -12.52
N GLN A 546 -28.76 -7.77 -12.89
CA GLN A 546 -28.26 -9.12 -13.07
C GLN A 546 -28.26 -9.85 -11.73
N THR A 547 -28.86 -11.02 -11.67
CA THR A 547 -29.18 -11.66 -10.38
C THR A 547 -28.94 -13.16 -10.43
N GLY A 548 -28.59 -13.75 -9.28
CA GLY A 548 -28.86 -15.16 -9.06
C GLY A 548 -30.35 -15.43 -9.18
N TRP A 549 -30.74 -16.66 -9.47
CA TRP A 549 -32.11 -16.98 -9.84
C TRP A 549 -32.60 -18.31 -9.28
N ALA A 550 -33.90 -18.56 -9.31
CA ALA A 550 -34.45 -19.87 -8.96
C ALA A 550 -34.04 -20.91 -10.01
N GLY A 551 -33.80 -22.16 -9.58
CA GLY A 551 -33.61 -23.30 -10.46
C GLY A 551 -34.85 -23.55 -11.32
N ALA A 552 -34.66 -24.15 -12.50
CA ALA A 552 -35.75 -24.42 -13.46
C ALA A 552 -36.70 -25.55 -12.98
N ASP A 553 -36.37 -26.22 -11.89
CA ASP A 553 -37.07 -27.29 -11.19
C ASP A 553 -38.13 -26.72 -10.25
N ASP A 554 -37.79 -25.57 -9.65
CA ASP A 554 -38.49 -24.92 -8.55
C ASP A 554 -39.38 -23.77 -9.03
N GLY A 555 -39.99 -23.05 -8.09
CA GLY A 555 -40.75 -21.86 -8.45
C GLY A 555 -40.89 -20.84 -7.35
N MET A 556 -40.83 -19.56 -7.75
CA MET A 556 -41.00 -18.42 -6.87
C MET A 556 -42.48 -18.18 -6.57
N LEU A 557 -42.80 -17.84 -5.32
CA LEU A 557 -44.13 -17.40 -4.94
C LEU A 557 -44.34 -15.94 -5.37
N VAL A 558 -45.41 -15.69 -6.13
CA VAL A 558 -45.69 -14.39 -6.75
C VAL A 558 -47.17 -14.00 -6.65
N MET A 559 -47.44 -12.69 -6.75
CA MET A 559 -48.76 -12.10 -6.86
C MET A 559 -48.67 -10.84 -7.71
N ASP A 560 -49.43 -10.82 -8.81
CA ASP A 560 -49.63 -9.62 -9.65
C ASP A 560 -50.40 -8.58 -8.83
N ARG A 561 -49.69 -7.55 -8.35
CA ARG A 561 -50.24 -6.57 -7.40
C ARG A 561 -50.79 -5.33 -8.08
N ASP A 562 -50.30 -5.01 -9.28
CA ASP A 562 -50.76 -3.85 -10.04
C ASP A 562 -51.86 -4.19 -11.06
N GLY A 563 -52.11 -5.48 -11.28
CA GLY A 563 -53.14 -6.03 -12.15
C GLY A 563 -52.78 -5.95 -13.63
N ASN A 564 -51.49 -5.84 -13.97
CA ASN A 564 -51.03 -5.69 -15.34
C ASN A 564 -50.92 -7.03 -16.09
N GLY A 565 -50.98 -8.16 -15.38
CA GLY A 565 -50.96 -9.52 -15.92
C GLY A 565 -49.57 -10.14 -16.08
N SER A 566 -48.52 -9.44 -15.67
CA SER A 566 -47.11 -9.86 -15.67
C SER A 566 -46.55 -9.77 -14.24
N ILE A 567 -45.43 -10.46 -13.99
CA ILE A 567 -44.63 -10.29 -12.79
C ILE A 567 -43.33 -9.63 -13.24
N ASP A 568 -43.19 -8.34 -12.96
CA ASP A 568 -42.14 -7.52 -13.60
C ASP A 568 -41.23 -6.78 -12.61
N ASN A 569 -41.53 -6.84 -11.30
CA ASN A 569 -40.66 -6.29 -10.26
C ASN A 569 -40.82 -6.97 -8.90
N GLY A 570 -39.86 -6.75 -7.99
CA GLY A 570 -39.82 -7.42 -6.69
C GLY A 570 -40.96 -7.09 -5.72
N LYS A 571 -41.79 -6.07 -5.99
CA LYS A 571 -43.01 -5.81 -5.19
C LYS A 571 -44.06 -6.89 -5.41
N GLU A 572 -43.96 -7.63 -6.50
CA GLU A 572 -44.87 -8.71 -6.91
C GLU A 572 -44.36 -10.10 -6.52
N LEU A 573 -43.08 -10.17 -6.14
CA LEU A 573 -42.52 -11.33 -5.45
C LEU A 573 -42.88 -11.27 -3.95
N PHE A 574 -42.78 -12.41 -3.27
CA PHE A 574 -42.87 -12.46 -1.81
C PHE A 574 -41.47 -12.48 -1.18
N GLY A 575 -40.96 -11.31 -0.80
CA GLY A 575 -39.62 -11.11 -0.27
C GLY A 575 -39.49 -9.81 0.53
N ASN A 576 -38.25 -9.35 0.73
CA ASN A 576 -37.97 -8.08 1.41
C ASN A 576 -38.35 -6.83 0.61
N GLU A 577 -38.58 -6.95 -0.71
CA GLU A 577 -39.04 -5.85 -1.57
C GLU A 577 -40.57 -5.72 -1.62
N THR A 578 -41.30 -6.68 -1.01
CA THR A 578 -42.74 -6.63 -0.90
C THR A 578 -43.19 -5.52 0.05
N LEU A 579 -44.17 -4.72 -0.37
CA LEU A 579 -44.81 -3.72 0.49
C LEU A 579 -45.89 -4.34 1.37
N LEU A 580 -45.79 -4.08 2.67
CA LEU A 580 -46.80 -4.39 3.67
C LEU A 580 -47.99 -3.41 3.57
N ALA A 581 -49.10 -3.73 4.22
CA ALA A 581 -50.32 -2.92 4.20
C ALA A 581 -50.14 -1.47 4.72
N ASP A 582 -49.11 -1.23 5.55
CA ASP A 582 -48.77 0.10 6.05
C ASP A 582 -47.84 0.92 5.11
N GLY A 583 -47.40 0.30 4.00
CA GLY A 583 -46.51 0.89 3.00
C GLY A 583 -45.02 0.73 3.30
N THR A 584 -44.64 0.04 4.38
CA THR A 584 -43.24 -0.32 4.65
C THR A 584 -42.83 -1.59 3.90
N LYS A 585 -41.53 -1.76 3.63
CA LYS A 585 -40.99 -3.00 3.08
C LYS A 585 -40.99 -4.10 4.14
N ALA A 586 -41.31 -5.33 3.73
CA ALA A 586 -41.19 -6.49 4.61
C ALA A 586 -39.72 -6.76 4.97
N ALA A 587 -39.47 -7.32 6.16
CA ALA A 587 -38.14 -7.76 6.54
C ALA A 587 -37.72 -9.04 5.80
N ASN A 588 -38.70 -9.87 5.40
CA ASN A 588 -38.55 -11.08 4.60
C ASN A 588 -39.91 -11.45 3.98
N GLY A 589 -39.90 -12.34 3.00
CA GLY A 589 -41.06 -12.84 2.28
C GLY A 589 -42.07 -13.59 3.15
N PHE A 590 -41.67 -14.29 4.21
CA PHE A 590 -42.62 -14.94 5.11
C PHE A 590 -43.42 -13.93 5.94
N GLN A 591 -42.80 -12.82 6.33
CA GLN A 591 -43.53 -11.70 6.92
C GLN A 591 -44.56 -11.15 5.94
N ALA A 592 -44.17 -10.94 4.67
CA ALA A 592 -45.08 -10.49 3.63
C ALA A 592 -46.24 -11.47 3.40
N LEU A 593 -45.96 -12.78 3.45
CA LEU A 593 -46.95 -13.84 3.31
C LEU A 593 -47.93 -13.86 4.49
N SER A 594 -47.44 -13.62 5.72
CA SER A 594 -48.27 -13.65 6.93
C SER A 594 -49.37 -12.59 6.99
N GLU A 595 -49.24 -11.48 6.24
CA GLU A 595 -50.31 -10.48 6.14
C GLU A 595 -51.53 -10.98 5.38
N LEU A 596 -51.38 -12.04 4.58
CA LEU A 596 -52.45 -12.62 3.78
C LEU A 596 -53.28 -13.68 4.55
N ASP A 597 -52.88 -14.04 5.78
CA ASP A 597 -53.58 -15.01 6.63
C ASP A 597 -54.76 -14.31 7.34
N ASP A 598 -55.91 -14.29 6.65
CA ASP A 598 -57.13 -13.63 7.10
C ASP A 598 -57.65 -14.25 8.40
N ASN A 599 -57.47 -15.56 8.54
CA ASN A 599 -58.09 -16.36 9.58
C ASN A 599 -57.16 -16.61 10.79
N LYS A 600 -55.86 -16.32 10.64
CA LYS A 600 -54.78 -16.37 11.62
C LYS A 600 -54.47 -17.78 12.14
N ASP A 601 -54.56 -18.77 11.27
CA ASP A 601 -54.22 -20.16 11.61
C ASP A 601 -52.78 -20.55 11.27
N GLY A 602 -51.97 -19.61 10.78
CA GLY A 602 -50.53 -19.77 10.55
C GLY A 602 -50.17 -20.37 9.20
N LYS A 603 -51.12 -20.39 8.27
CA LYS A 603 -50.95 -20.86 6.89
C LYS A 603 -51.80 -20.04 5.94
N ILE A 604 -51.37 -19.98 4.69
CA ILE A 604 -52.16 -19.47 3.58
C ILE A 604 -52.77 -20.67 2.85
N ASP A 605 -54.10 -20.73 2.81
CA ASP A 605 -54.86 -21.78 2.13
C ASP A 605 -56.18 -21.26 1.52
N ALA A 606 -56.99 -22.14 0.95
CA ALA A 606 -58.26 -21.78 0.30
C ALA A 606 -59.31 -21.09 1.21
N ASN A 607 -59.08 -21.00 2.52
CA ASN A 607 -59.91 -20.23 3.45
C ASN A 607 -59.53 -18.73 3.49
N ASP A 608 -58.39 -18.35 2.90
CA ASP A 608 -57.91 -16.96 2.83
C ASP A 608 -58.27 -16.31 1.49
N ALA A 609 -58.68 -15.04 1.52
CA ALA A 609 -59.17 -14.36 0.32
C ALA A 609 -58.07 -14.20 -0.76
N ALA A 610 -56.82 -14.14 -0.33
CA ALA A 610 -55.65 -13.97 -1.19
C ALA A 610 -55.26 -15.25 -1.96
N TRP A 611 -55.71 -16.44 -1.54
CA TRP A 611 -55.29 -17.73 -2.12
C TRP A 611 -55.43 -17.78 -3.64
N SER A 612 -56.57 -17.32 -4.16
CA SER A 612 -56.87 -17.35 -5.60
C SER A 612 -56.05 -16.37 -6.45
N GLN A 613 -55.29 -15.47 -5.81
CA GLN A 613 -54.45 -14.46 -6.46
C GLN A 613 -52.98 -14.87 -6.48
N LEU A 614 -52.58 -15.83 -5.63
CA LEU A 614 -51.22 -16.34 -5.59
C LEU A 614 -50.95 -17.24 -6.80
N LYS A 615 -49.71 -17.16 -7.28
CA LYS A 615 -49.18 -18.05 -8.32
C LYS A 615 -47.76 -18.50 -7.95
N ILE A 616 -47.32 -19.54 -8.63
CA ILE A 616 -45.91 -19.96 -8.67
C ILE A 616 -45.37 -19.61 -10.05
N TRP A 617 -44.28 -18.85 -10.07
CA TRP A 617 -43.52 -18.58 -11.28
C TRP A 617 -42.39 -19.60 -11.39
N LYS A 618 -42.51 -20.47 -12.38
CA LYS A 618 -41.51 -21.47 -12.74
C LYS A 618 -40.82 -21.03 -14.03
N ASP A 619 -39.76 -20.26 -13.89
CA ASP A 619 -38.96 -19.77 -15.01
C ASP A 619 -38.08 -20.90 -15.55
N THR A 620 -38.43 -21.41 -16.73
CA THR A 620 -37.80 -22.63 -17.26
C THR A 620 -36.61 -22.37 -18.17
N ASP A 621 -36.51 -21.17 -18.74
CA ASP A 621 -35.36 -20.76 -19.54
C ASP A 621 -34.39 -19.87 -18.76
N GLY A 622 -34.77 -19.42 -17.56
CA GLY A 622 -33.96 -18.70 -16.60
C GLY A 622 -33.63 -17.28 -17.05
N ASP A 623 -34.47 -16.68 -17.90
CA ASP A 623 -34.21 -15.35 -18.46
C ASP A 623 -34.69 -14.19 -17.56
N GLY A 624 -35.46 -14.50 -16.51
CA GLY A 624 -35.99 -13.51 -15.57
C GLY A 624 -37.24 -12.77 -16.08
N ILE A 625 -37.89 -13.25 -17.15
CA ILE A 625 -39.08 -12.63 -17.74
C ILE A 625 -40.30 -13.52 -17.52
N SER A 626 -41.28 -13.02 -16.77
CA SER A 626 -42.48 -13.82 -16.47
C SER A 626 -43.39 -13.99 -17.69
N ALA A 627 -43.22 -15.11 -18.39
CA ALA A 627 -44.08 -15.50 -19.51
C ALA A 627 -45.38 -16.17 -19.02
N GLY A 628 -46.47 -16.01 -19.79
CA GLY A 628 -47.80 -16.47 -19.37
C GLY A 628 -47.93 -17.98 -19.19
N ASP A 629 -47.08 -18.77 -19.84
CA ASP A 629 -47.00 -20.23 -19.73
C ASP A 629 -46.14 -20.73 -18.55
N GLU A 630 -45.42 -19.83 -17.88
CA GLU A 630 -44.57 -20.11 -16.71
C GLU A 630 -45.25 -19.82 -15.37
N LEU A 631 -46.41 -19.14 -15.42
CA LEU A 631 -47.20 -18.79 -14.26
C LEU A 631 -48.26 -19.86 -13.98
N HIS A 632 -48.09 -20.59 -12.88
CA HIS A 632 -48.98 -21.66 -12.46
C HIS A 632 -49.79 -21.28 -11.22
N THR A 633 -51.04 -21.70 -11.14
CA THR A 633 -51.81 -21.62 -9.90
C THR A 633 -51.33 -22.67 -8.89
N LEU A 634 -51.50 -22.41 -7.60
CA LEU A 634 -51.11 -23.36 -6.55
C LEU A 634 -51.86 -24.70 -6.68
N ASP A 635 -53.14 -24.65 -7.08
CA ASP A 635 -53.97 -25.83 -7.32
C ASP A 635 -53.45 -26.69 -8.49
N GLU A 636 -52.91 -26.07 -9.56
CA GLU A 636 -52.33 -26.79 -10.71
C GLU A 636 -51.08 -27.58 -10.34
N LEU A 637 -50.28 -27.06 -9.40
CA LEU A 637 -49.09 -27.73 -8.85
C LEU A 637 -49.41 -28.65 -7.66
N GLY A 638 -50.69 -28.76 -7.27
CA GLY A 638 -51.12 -29.62 -6.18
C GLY A 638 -50.70 -29.11 -4.79
N ILE A 639 -50.45 -27.82 -4.64
CA ILE A 639 -50.15 -27.17 -3.35
C ILE A 639 -51.47 -26.88 -2.64
N GLN A 640 -51.60 -27.34 -1.39
CA GLN A 640 -52.81 -27.18 -0.58
C GLN A 640 -52.73 -26.02 0.41
N SER A 641 -51.54 -25.76 0.99
CA SER A 641 -51.32 -24.65 1.92
C SER A 641 -49.83 -24.32 2.02
N ILE A 642 -49.49 -23.06 2.28
CA ILE A 642 -48.12 -22.61 2.58
C ILE A 642 -48.08 -22.12 4.03
N ASN A 643 -47.14 -22.62 4.84
CA ASN A 643 -47.01 -22.18 6.23
C ASN A 643 -46.38 -20.78 6.28
N THR A 644 -46.91 -19.90 7.13
CA THR A 644 -46.37 -18.54 7.31
C THR A 644 -45.24 -18.50 8.34
N GLY A 645 -45.07 -19.57 9.11
CA GLY A 645 -43.96 -19.72 10.06
C GLY A 645 -42.69 -20.23 9.39
N TYR A 646 -41.55 -19.77 9.88
CA TYR A 646 -40.22 -20.11 9.36
C TYR A 646 -39.20 -20.24 10.49
N THR A 647 -38.04 -20.78 10.15
CA THR A 647 -36.82 -20.78 10.97
C THR A 647 -35.71 -20.02 10.24
N ASP A 648 -34.94 -19.21 10.96
CA ASP A 648 -33.78 -18.53 10.37
C ASP A 648 -32.67 -19.53 10.02
N SER A 649 -31.94 -19.22 8.96
CA SER A 649 -30.85 -20.01 8.40
C SER A 649 -29.71 -19.08 7.97
N THR A 650 -28.49 -19.61 8.00
CA THR A 650 -27.26 -18.95 7.55
C THR A 650 -26.68 -19.60 6.30
N THR A 651 -27.42 -20.51 5.67
CA THR A 651 -26.97 -21.28 4.51
C THR A 651 -26.79 -20.36 3.31
N VAL A 652 -25.65 -20.49 2.65
CA VAL A 652 -25.35 -19.88 1.36
C VAL A 652 -25.06 -21.02 0.41
N ASP A 653 -25.73 -21.05 -0.73
CA ASP A 653 -25.55 -22.10 -1.73
C ASP A 653 -24.25 -21.93 -2.53
N ALA A 654 -23.97 -22.90 -3.42
CA ALA A 654 -22.78 -22.89 -4.26
C ALA A 654 -22.75 -21.72 -5.28
N ASN A 655 -23.88 -21.06 -5.51
CA ASN A 655 -24.01 -19.93 -6.41
C ASN A 655 -23.86 -18.57 -5.68
N GLY A 656 -23.75 -18.60 -4.35
CA GLY A 656 -23.61 -17.43 -3.50
C GLY A 656 -24.94 -16.78 -3.10
N ASN A 657 -26.08 -17.45 -3.28
CA ASN A 657 -27.39 -16.97 -2.82
C ASN A 657 -27.67 -17.47 -1.39
N GLU A 658 -28.28 -16.62 -0.56
CA GLU A 658 -28.45 -16.91 0.87
C GLU A 658 -29.87 -17.38 1.20
N HIS A 659 -30.01 -18.57 1.78
CA HIS A 659 -31.30 -19.14 2.17
C HIS A 659 -31.59 -18.76 3.63
N ARG A 660 -32.18 -17.58 3.85
CA ARG A 660 -32.22 -16.96 5.20
C ARG A 660 -33.42 -17.37 6.05
N GLN A 661 -34.57 -17.68 5.45
CA GLN A 661 -35.73 -18.18 6.18
C GLN A 661 -36.22 -19.48 5.54
N VAL A 662 -36.26 -20.56 6.31
CA VAL A 662 -36.73 -21.88 5.87
C VAL A 662 -38.10 -22.16 6.47
N GLY A 663 -39.10 -22.27 5.61
CA GLY A 663 -40.48 -22.62 5.91
C GLY A 663 -40.89 -23.92 5.21
N SER A 664 -42.20 -24.09 4.99
CA SER A 664 -42.72 -25.30 4.34
C SER A 664 -44.10 -25.08 3.72
N PHE A 665 -44.46 -25.95 2.78
CA PHE A 665 -45.80 -26.04 2.24
C PHE A 665 -46.31 -27.49 2.28
N THR A 666 -47.63 -27.67 2.19
CA THR A 666 -48.28 -28.98 2.17
C THR A 666 -48.91 -29.22 0.80
N LYS A 667 -48.62 -30.38 0.21
CA LYS A 667 -49.22 -30.85 -1.05
C LYS A 667 -50.57 -31.51 -0.78
N ALA A 668 -51.42 -31.60 -1.81
CA ALA A 668 -52.77 -32.16 -1.72
C ALA A 668 -52.81 -33.65 -1.33
N ASP A 669 -51.70 -34.37 -1.47
CA ASP A 669 -51.53 -35.75 -1.01
C ASP A 669 -51.13 -35.87 0.47
N GLY A 670 -50.94 -34.74 1.16
CA GLY A 670 -50.56 -34.64 2.56
C GLY A 670 -49.05 -34.66 2.83
N THR A 671 -48.21 -34.73 1.78
CA THR A 671 -46.75 -34.58 1.92
C THR A 671 -46.37 -33.12 2.12
N THR A 672 -45.20 -32.88 2.72
CA THR A 672 -44.65 -31.54 2.96
C THR A 672 -43.45 -31.29 2.04
N GLY A 673 -43.36 -30.11 1.45
CA GLY A 673 -42.19 -29.62 0.72
C GLY A 673 -41.56 -28.40 1.39
N ALA A 674 -40.32 -28.07 1.01
CA ALA A 674 -39.61 -26.90 1.53
C ALA A 674 -40.09 -25.61 0.84
N ALA A 675 -40.12 -24.51 1.58
CA ALA A 675 -40.30 -23.18 1.03
C ALA A 675 -39.25 -22.29 1.68
N GLU A 676 -38.42 -21.62 0.90
CA GLU A 676 -37.25 -20.90 1.43
C GLU A 676 -37.21 -19.48 0.90
N ASP A 677 -36.90 -18.53 1.78
CA ASP A 677 -36.66 -17.13 1.45
C ASP A 677 -35.20 -16.98 1.03
N VAL A 678 -34.99 -16.89 -0.29
CA VAL A 678 -33.67 -16.93 -0.91
C VAL A 678 -33.26 -15.53 -1.33
N TRP A 679 -32.19 -15.04 -0.74
CA TRP A 679 -31.63 -13.71 -0.95
C TRP A 679 -30.57 -13.80 -2.04
N PHE A 680 -30.93 -13.36 -3.24
CA PHE A 680 -30.08 -13.52 -4.41
C PHE A 680 -28.86 -12.62 -4.35
N LYS A 681 -27.70 -13.16 -4.72
CA LYS A 681 -26.56 -12.34 -5.10
C LYS A 681 -26.95 -11.53 -6.33
N GLN A 682 -26.57 -10.26 -6.38
CA GLN A 682 -26.92 -9.33 -7.45
C GLN A 682 -25.71 -8.55 -7.90
N ASP A 683 -25.67 -8.22 -9.19
CA ASP A 683 -24.80 -7.17 -9.71
C ASP A 683 -25.66 -5.97 -10.16
N LYS A 684 -25.74 -4.98 -9.27
CA LYS A 684 -26.50 -3.74 -9.49
C LYS A 684 -25.80 -2.75 -10.42
N GLY A 685 -24.55 -3.02 -10.82
CA GLY A 685 -23.86 -2.23 -11.84
C GLY A 685 -24.25 -2.66 -13.25
N TYR A 686 -24.58 -3.94 -13.44
CA TYR A 686 -24.99 -4.50 -14.73
C TYR A 686 -26.50 -4.68 -14.78
N THR A 687 -27.16 -3.73 -15.42
CA THR A 687 -28.62 -3.67 -15.49
C THR A 687 -29.13 -3.58 -16.93
N ILE A 688 -30.42 -3.85 -17.10
CA ILE A 688 -31.17 -3.62 -18.34
C ILE A 688 -32.37 -2.73 -18.00
N ALA A 689 -32.54 -1.63 -18.74
CA ALA A 689 -33.72 -0.79 -18.58
C ALA A 689 -35.00 -1.52 -19.02
N ASN A 690 -36.05 -1.43 -18.21
CA ASN A 690 -37.32 -2.12 -18.49
C ASN A 690 -38.09 -1.45 -19.64
N GLU A 691 -37.80 -0.17 -19.93
CA GLU A 691 -38.48 0.62 -20.97
C GLU A 691 -37.50 1.15 -22.02
N TRP A 692 -37.80 0.88 -23.29
CA TRP A 692 -37.05 1.38 -24.46
C TRP A 692 -37.95 2.23 -25.35
N LEU A 693 -37.51 3.46 -25.63
CA LEU A 693 -38.20 4.40 -26.52
C LEU A 693 -37.58 4.39 -27.92
N ASP A 694 -38.41 4.63 -28.94
CA ASP A 694 -37.95 4.79 -30.33
C ASP A 694 -36.94 5.94 -30.42
N VAL A 695 -35.74 5.67 -30.94
CA VAL A 695 -34.68 6.66 -31.11
C VAL A 695 -34.85 7.42 -32.44
N PRO A 696 -35.08 8.74 -32.43
CA PRO A 696 -35.16 9.56 -33.64
C PRO A 696 -33.87 9.55 -34.46
N GLU A 697 -33.98 9.71 -35.79
CA GLU A 697 -32.85 9.66 -36.73
C GLU A 697 -31.73 10.65 -36.40
N ASP A 698 -32.07 11.83 -35.87
CA ASP A 698 -31.11 12.86 -35.48
C ASP A 698 -30.35 12.55 -34.18
N ILE A 699 -30.90 11.70 -33.30
CA ILE A 699 -30.19 11.15 -32.13
C ILE A 699 -29.38 9.92 -32.55
N ALA A 700 -29.96 9.03 -33.37
CA ALA A 700 -29.27 7.83 -33.88
C ALA A 700 -27.98 8.13 -34.67
N ALA A 701 -27.85 9.35 -35.21
CA ALA A 701 -26.65 9.82 -35.90
C ALA A 701 -25.50 10.27 -34.96
N LEU A 702 -25.77 10.42 -33.66
CA LEU A 702 -24.80 10.81 -32.63
C LEU A 702 -24.12 9.57 -32.02
N PRO A 703 -22.95 9.70 -31.36
CA PRO A 703 -22.37 8.60 -30.61
C PRO A 703 -23.32 8.10 -29.51
N ASP A 704 -23.28 6.80 -29.23
CA ASP A 704 -24.06 6.19 -28.15
C ASP A 704 -23.15 5.53 -27.13
N LEU A 705 -23.55 5.56 -25.87
CA LEU A 705 -22.81 4.99 -24.75
C LEU A 705 -23.77 4.15 -23.91
N ARG A 706 -23.31 2.98 -23.52
CA ARG A 706 -24.04 2.11 -22.58
C ARG A 706 -24.18 2.81 -21.23
N GLY A 707 -25.38 2.78 -20.68
CA GLY A 707 -25.65 3.12 -19.28
C GLY A 707 -25.45 1.90 -18.38
N TYR A 708 -25.12 2.16 -17.12
CA TYR A 708 -24.91 1.13 -16.09
C TYR A 708 -25.75 1.49 -14.86
N GLY A 709 -26.06 0.48 -14.05
CA GLY A 709 -26.90 0.63 -12.87
C GLY A 709 -28.22 1.32 -13.20
N ASN A 710 -28.49 2.43 -12.54
CA ASN A 710 -29.75 3.16 -12.66
C ASN A 710 -29.67 4.29 -13.69
N VAL A 711 -28.94 4.07 -14.79
CA VAL A 711 -28.70 5.04 -15.86
C VAL A 711 -29.03 4.43 -17.22
N TYR A 712 -29.91 5.08 -17.97
CA TYR A 712 -30.21 4.70 -19.35
C TYR A 712 -29.02 4.93 -20.27
N ASP A 713 -28.93 4.15 -21.36
CA ASP A 713 -28.03 4.45 -22.49
C ASP A 713 -28.16 5.90 -22.96
N LEU A 714 -27.08 6.47 -23.48
CA LEU A 714 -27.00 7.89 -23.79
C LEU A 714 -28.07 8.34 -24.79
N HIS A 715 -28.34 7.55 -25.83
CA HIS A 715 -29.45 7.81 -26.77
C HIS A 715 -30.81 7.78 -26.07
N GLN A 716 -31.04 6.76 -25.23
CA GLN A 716 -32.28 6.63 -24.46
C GLN A 716 -32.48 7.81 -23.49
N ALA A 717 -31.41 8.32 -22.90
CA ALA A 717 -31.44 9.52 -22.07
C ALA A 717 -31.70 10.80 -22.88
N MET A 718 -31.11 10.94 -24.08
CA MET A 718 -31.39 12.08 -24.96
C MET A 718 -32.84 12.12 -25.43
N VAL A 719 -33.44 10.97 -25.73
CA VAL A 719 -34.85 10.86 -26.10
C VAL A 719 -35.75 11.34 -24.96
N ARG A 720 -35.39 11.00 -23.71
CA ARG A 720 -36.11 11.39 -22.50
C ARG A 720 -35.87 12.84 -22.09
N ASP A 721 -34.74 13.44 -22.47
CA ASP A 721 -34.47 14.87 -22.26
C ASP A 721 -35.24 15.75 -23.24
N THR A 722 -36.49 16.04 -22.90
CA THR A 722 -37.38 16.93 -23.69
C THR A 722 -36.85 18.35 -23.85
N SER A 723 -35.84 18.78 -23.07
CA SER A 723 -35.21 20.09 -23.24
C SER A 723 -34.20 20.13 -24.40
N GLY A 724 -33.71 18.97 -24.85
CA GLY A 724 -32.65 18.83 -25.83
C GLY A 724 -31.25 19.25 -25.33
N GLY A 725 -31.10 19.48 -24.02
CA GLY A 725 -29.86 19.92 -23.41
C GLY A 725 -28.74 18.89 -23.52
N LEU A 726 -29.02 17.62 -23.22
CA LEU A 726 -28.05 16.53 -23.29
C LEU A 726 -27.56 16.31 -24.74
N LYS A 727 -28.50 16.29 -25.69
CA LYS A 727 -28.18 16.24 -27.12
C LYS A 727 -27.25 17.38 -27.53
N GLY A 728 -27.60 18.62 -27.15
CA GLY A 728 -26.79 19.80 -27.45
C GLY A 728 -25.40 19.78 -26.83
N LEU A 729 -25.21 19.17 -25.65
CA LEU A 729 -23.89 19.00 -25.03
C LEU A 729 -23.02 18.01 -25.83
N VAL A 730 -23.59 16.91 -26.31
CA VAL A 730 -22.85 15.92 -27.12
C VAL A 730 -22.45 16.50 -28.48
N GLU A 731 -23.34 17.24 -29.13
CA GLU A 731 -23.00 17.97 -30.37
C GLU A 731 -21.86 18.98 -30.15
N GLN A 732 -21.87 19.68 -29.02
CA GLN A 732 -20.78 20.61 -28.64
C GLN A 732 -19.47 19.86 -28.38
N PHE A 733 -19.51 18.70 -27.72
CA PHE A 733 -18.33 17.88 -27.47
C PHE A 733 -17.67 17.45 -28.78
N MET A 734 -18.47 16.97 -29.74
CA MET A 734 -18.01 16.58 -31.08
C MET A 734 -17.38 17.73 -31.86
N ALA A 735 -17.92 18.95 -31.70
CA ALA A 735 -17.44 20.14 -32.39
C ALA A 735 -16.21 20.78 -31.72
N ALA A 736 -15.93 20.46 -30.46
CA ALA A 736 -14.85 21.06 -29.70
C ALA A 736 -13.48 20.65 -30.23
N THR A 737 -12.60 21.63 -30.42
CA THR A 737 -11.26 21.40 -30.98
C THR A 737 -10.17 21.29 -29.91
N ASP A 738 -10.38 21.83 -28.72
CA ASP A 738 -9.43 21.79 -27.60
C ASP A 738 -9.88 20.86 -26.46
N VAL A 739 -8.90 20.31 -25.75
CA VAL A 739 -9.09 19.28 -24.72
C VAL A 739 -9.81 19.84 -23.49
N ASN A 740 -9.50 21.08 -23.07
CA ASN A 740 -10.09 21.68 -21.88
C ASN A 740 -11.60 21.87 -22.03
N THR A 741 -12.03 22.35 -23.20
CA THR A 741 -13.45 22.46 -23.53
C THR A 741 -14.12 21.09 -23.57
N ARG A 742 -13.47 20.06 -24.16
CA ARG A 742 -14.00 18.69 -24.14
C ARG A 742 -14.12 18.14 -22.73
N ASN A 743 -13.14 18.36 -21.85
CA ASN A 743 -13.21 17.91 -20.46
C ASN A 743 -14.38 18.56 -19.71
N SER A 744 -14.56 19.89 -19.84
CA SER A 744 -15.69 20.59 -19.24
C SER A 744 -17.05 20.15 -19.80
N LEU A 745 -17.13 19.82 -21.09
CA LEU A 745 -18.34 19.30 -21.71
C LEU A 745 -18.62 17.86 -21.26
N MET A 746 -17.60 17.01 -21.14
CA MET A 746 -17.75 15.64 -20.64
C MET A 746 -18.33 15.62 -19.22
N GLU A 747 -17.82 16.47 -18.33
CA GLU A 747 -18.35 16.58 -16.96
C GLU A 747 -19.81 17.04 -16.95
N GLN A 748 -20.16 18.02 -17.79
CA GLN A 748 -21.56 18.45 -17.96
C GLN A 748 -22.45 17.35 -18.56
N ILE A 749 -21.93 16.56 -19.50
CA ILE A 749 -22.63 15.41 -20.08
C ILE A 749 -22.91 14.39 -18.99
N LEU A 750 -21.92 13.97 -18.19
CA LEU A 750 -22.13 13.01 -17.10
C LEU A 750 -23.17 13.51 -16.09
N PHE A 751 -23.08 14.78 -15.68
CA PHE A 751 -24.05 15.33 -14.73
C PHE A 751 -25.47 15.40 -15.32
N LYS A 752 -25.60 15.82 -16.59
CA LYS A 752 -26.90 15.93 -17.22
C LYS A 752 -27.51 14.55 -17.52
N TRP A 753 -26.68 13.63 -18.00
CA TRP A 753 -27.06 12.27 -18.35
C TRP A 753 -27.54 11.48 -17.14
N THR A 754 -26.83 11.59 -16.01
CA THR A 754 -27.22 10.95 -14.75
C THR A 754 -28.26 11.76 -13.96
N GLY A 755 -28.68 12.94 -14.45
CA GLY A 755 -29.63 13.82 -13.76
C GLY A 755 -29.13 14.34 -12.40
N THR A 756 -27.83 14.56 -12.27
CA THR A 756 -27.17 15.09 -11.06
C THR A 756 -26.80 16.57 -11.20
N ASP A 757 -27.07 17.20 -12.35
CA ASP A 757 -26.74 18.60 -12.66
C ASP A 757 -27.39 19.63 -11.73
N THR A 758 -28.47 19.26 -11.05
CA THR A 758 -29.19 20.12 -10.09
C THR A 758 -28.83 19.88 -8.62
N ILE A 759 -28.00 18.87 -8.30
CA ILE A 759 -27.58 18.59 -6.92
C ILE A 759 -26.59 19.67 -6.46
N ASP A 760 -26.76 20.16 -5.23
CA ASP A 760 -25.79 21.06 -4.60
C ASP A 760 -24.47 20.30 -4.36
N PRO A 761 -23.34 20.75 -4.94
CA PRO A 761 -22.04 20.10 -4.80
C PRO A 761 -21.62 19.82 -3.36
N ASN A 762 -22.10 20.60 -2.39
CA ASN A 762 -21.71 20.45 -0.97
C ASN A 762 -22.72 19.68 -0.11
N SER A 763 -23.79 19.14 -0.72
CA SER A 763 -24.88 18.47 0.02
C SER A 763 -24.46 17.19 0.75
N ARG A 764 -23.32 16.60 0.37
CA ARG A 764 -22.73 15.40 0.99
C ARG A 764 -21.40 15.71 1.71
N GLY A 765 -21.28 16.93 2.22
CA GLY A 765 -20.04 17.45 2.80
C GLY A 765 -19.24 18.27 1.79
N THR A 766 -18.13 18.86 2.26
CA THR A 766 -17.27 19.75 1.44
C THR A 766 -16.03 19.06 0.87
N GLN A 767 -15.83 17.77 1.16
CA GLN A 767 -14.61 17.03 0.80
C GLN A 767 -14.71 16.35 -0.57
N VAL A 768 -15.92 16.04 -1.03
CA VAL A 768 -16.23 15.42 -2.32
C VAL A 768 -17.38 16.20 -2.95
N ASP A 769 -17.34 16.41 -4.28
CA ASP A 769 -18.49 16.99 -4.99
C ASP A 769 -19.65 15.98 -4.99
N ALA A 770 -20.74 16.33 -4.32
CA ALA A 770 -21.91 15.47 -4.17
C ALA A 770 -22.49 15.02 -5.52
N ARG A 771 -22.34 15.81 -6.59
CA ARG A 771 -22.79 15.42 -7.93
C ARG A 771 -21.97 14.24 -8.47
N ARG A 772 -20.65 14.25 -8.26
CA ARG A 772 -19.74 13.17 -8.67
C ARG A 772 -20.01 11.89 -7.89
N LEU A 773 -20.18 12.01 -6.58
CA LEU A 773 -20.56 10.87 -5.75
C LEU A 773 -21.86 10.25 -6.24
N THR A 774 -22.89 11.06 -6.51
CA THR A 774 -24.18 10.55 -6.99
C THR A 774 -24.14 10.02 -8.42
N VAL A 775 -23.21 10.47 -9.28
CA VAL A 775 -22.94 9.82 -10.57
C VAL A 775 -22.52 8.37 -10.34
N LEU A 776 -21.58 8.13 -9.42
CA LEU A 776 -21.10 6.78 -9.09
C LEU A 776 -22.22 5.94 -8.47
N GLU A 777 -22.97 6.48 -7.50
CA GLU A 777 -24.08 5.78 -6.85
C GLU A 777 -25.12 5.30 -7.87
N LYS A 778 -25.41 6.11 -8.89
CA LYS A 778 -26.32 5.71 -9.97
C LYS A 778 -25.72 4.68 -10.91
N LEU A 779 -24.47 4.85 -11.33
CA LEU A 779 -23.83 3.95 -12.28
C LEU A 779 -23.55 2.56 -11.69
N PHE A 780 -23.30 2.47 -10.39
CA PHE A 780 -23.06 1.20 -9.71
C PHE A 780 -24.32 0.61 -9.08
N GLY A 781 -25.45 1.31 -9.17
CA GLY A 781 -26.74 0.88 -8.61
C GLY A 781 -26.74 0.75 -7.09
N ASP A 782 -25.77 1.37 -6.39
CA ASP A 782 -25.60 1.23 -4.95
C ASP A 782 -25.22 2.56 -4.29
N ALA A 783 -25.79 2.81 -3.11
CA ALA A 783 -25.53 4.01 -2.34
C ALA A 783 -24.15 3.95 -1.67
N PHE A 784 -23.50 5.11 -1.52
CA PHE A 784 -22.27 5.15 -0.75
C PHE A 784 -22.56 5.18 0.75
N GLY A 785 -21.85 4.35 1.50
CA GLY A 785 -21.70 4.56 2.94
C GLY A 785 -20.44 3.93 3.50
N GLN A 786 -19.95 4.54 4.57
CA GLN A 786 -18.72 4.23 5.25
C GLN A 786 -18.99 4.00 6.73
N THR A 787 -18.37 2.99 7.31
CA THR A 787 -18.42 2.73 8.75
C THR A 787 -17.09 3.10 9.39
N GLY A 788 -17.13 3.75 10.54
CA GLY A 788 -15.98 4.02 11.40
C GLY A 788 -16.22 3.53 12.83
N ILE A 789 -15.15 3.34 13.58
CA ILE A 789 -15.22 3.06 15.02
C ILE A 789 -14.73 4.31 15.76
N THR A 790 -15.56 4.85 16.64
CA THR A 790 -15.15 5.97 17.49
C THR A 790 -14.09 5.52 18.50
N THR A 791 -13.38 6.47 19.12
CA THR A 791 -12.48 6.21 20.25
C THR A 791 -13.14 5.52 21.45
N SER A 792 -14.48 5.40 21.46
CA SER A 792 -15.26 4.64 22.46
C SER A 792 -15.70 3.25 22.00
N GLY A 793 -15.22 2.77 20.84
CA GLY A 793 -15.60 1.47 20.28
C GLY A 793 -17.00 1.44 19.63
N THR A 794 -17.60 2.60 19.34
CA THR A 794 -18.95 2.65 18.75
C THR A 794 -18.88 2.70 17.23
N ILE A 795 -19.59 1.78 16.58
CA ILE A 795 -19.77 1.75 15.13
C ILE A 795 -20.63 2.95 14.70
N VAL A 796 -20.07 3.82 13.86
CA VAL A 796 -20.77 4.95 13.25
C VAL A 796 -20.82 4.76 11.75
N THR A 797 -22.01 4.83 11.16
CA THR A 797 -22.21 4.82 9.71
C THR A 797 -22.40 6.24 9.18
N SER A 798 -21.74 6.56 8.07
CA SER A 798 -21.77 7.84 7.40
C SER A 798 -22.07 7.64 5.92
N SER A 799 -23.06 8.34 5.39
CA SER A 799 -23.26 8.45 3.94
C SER A 799 -22.32 9.45 3.29
N ASN A 800 -21.54 10.22 4.05
CA ASN A 800 -20.57 11.17 3.50
C ASN A 800 -19.17 10.55 3.48
N PRO A 801 -18.47 10.55 2.34
CA PRO A 801 -17.07 10.13 2.29
C PRO A 801 -16.19 11.01 3.18
N VAL A 802 -15.40 10.39 4.05
CA VAL A 802 -14.41 11.09 4.90
C VAL A 802 -13.09 10.31 4.98
N GLY A 803 -12.01 11.01 5.30
CA GLY A 803 -10.69 10.39 5.46
C GLY A 803 -10.22 9.69 4.19
N ARG A 804 -9.80 8.42 4.30
CA ARG A 804 -9.31 7.61 3.17
C ARG A 804 -10.34 7.39 2.05
N ALA A 805 -11.64 7.47 2.34
CA ALA A 805 -12.68 7.28 1.33
C ALA A 805 -12.77 8.44 0.31
N VAL A 806 -12.34 9.64 0.69
CA VAL A 806 -12.39 10.83 -0.18
C VAL A 806 -11.56 10.64 -1.47
N PRO A 807 -10.25 10.33 -1.40
CA PRO A 807 -9.46 10.12 -2.61
C PRO A 807 -9.93 8.90 -3.43
N MET A 808 -10.44 7.84 -2.79
CA MET A 808 -10.92 6.64 -3.49
C MET A 808 -12.18 6.91 -4.34
N VAL A 809 -13.12 7.67 -3.78
CA VAL A 809 -14.33 8.10 -4.50
C VAL A 809 -13.97 9.02 -5.68
N GLU A 810 -13.03 9.96 -5.50
CA GLU A 810 -12.59 10.83 -6.60
C GLU A 810 -11.83 10.06 -7.68
N GLN A 811 -11.03 9.05 -7.32
CA GLN A 811 -10.36 8.16 -8.27
C GLN A 811 -11.37 7.33 -9.07
N SER A 812 -12.37 6.77 -8.40
CA SER A 812 -13.47 6.05 -9.06
C SER A 812 -14.20 6.94 -10.08
N TYR A 813 -14.54 8.16 -9.68
CA TYR A 813 -15.17 9.12 -10.60
C TYR A 813 -14.27 9.45 -11.80
N ASN A 814 -12.96 9.65 -11.57
CA ASN A 814 -12.03 9.89 -12.67
C ASN A 814 -11.93 8.68 -13.62
N GLY A 815 -11.99 7.44 -13.11
CA GLY A 815 -12.03 6.23 -13.94
C GLY A 815 -13.24 6.20 -14.87
N ILE A 816 -14.44 6.44 -14.32
CA ILE A 816 -15.68 6.57 -15.10
C ILE A 816 -15.59 7.70 -16.12
N PHE A 817 -15.05 8.85 -15.70
CA PHE A 817 -14.87 10.00 -16.58
C PHE A 817 -14.00 9.66 -17.79
N GLU A 818 -12.82 9.05 -17.56
CA GLU A 818 -11.89 8.69 -18.63
C GLU A 818 -12.44 7.60 -19.54
N MET A 819 -13.17 6.61 -19.00
CA MET A 819 -13.83 5.57 -19.79
C MET A 819 -14.86 6.15 -20.76
N TYR A 820 -15.76 7.01 -20.29
CA TYR A 820 -16.77 7.62 -21.15
C TYR A 820 -16.17 8.66 -22.11
N TYR A 821 -15.16 9.42 -21.66
CA TYR A 821 -14.41 10.31 -22.54
C TYR A 821 -13.78 9.54 -23.71
N ALA A 822 -13.10 8.42 -23.41
CA ALA A 822 -12.49 7.55 -24.39
C ALA A 822 -13.52 7.00 -25.38
N SER A 823 -14.65 6.53 -24.86
CA SER A 823 -15.77 6.00 -25.64
C SER A 823 -16.32 7.02 -26.63
N LEU A 824 -16.58 8.25 -26.19
CA LEU A 824 -17.04 9.33 -27.08
C LEU A 824 -15.98 9.69 -28.12
N MET A 825 -14.73 9.86 -27.71
CA MET A 825 -13.64 10.22 -28.61
C MET A 825 -13.41 9.17 -29.70
N ALA A 826 -13.46 7.88 -29.36
CA ALA A 826 -13.34 6.77 -30.30
C ALA A 826 -14.46 6.75 -31.35
N GLN A 827 -15.67 7.17 -30.97
CA GLN A 827 -16.82 7.27 -31.87
C GLN A 827 -16.90 8.59 -32.65
N THR A 828 -16.07 9.58 -32.32
CA THR A 828 -16.13 10.94 -32.86
C THR A 828 -14.77 11.36 -33.45
N ASN A 829 -13.99 12.17 -32.75
CA ASN A 829 -12.77 12.80 -33.24
C ASN A 829 -11.66 11.79 -33.59
N LEU A 830 -11.61 10.64 -32.93
CA LEU A 830 -10.62 9.58 -33.20
C LEU A 830 -11.16 8.42 -34.04
N LYS A 831 -12.43 8.47 -34.46
CA LYS A 831 -13.06 7.42 -35.30
C LYS A 831 -12.21 7.03 -36.53
N PRO A 832 -11.57 7.98 -37.26
CA PRO A 832 -10.70 7.60 -38.37
C PRO A 832 -9.49 6.75 -37.98
N LEU A 833 -8.91 6.97 -36.80
CA LEU A 833 -7.79 6.18 -36.28
C LEU A 833 -8.26 4.81 -35.79
N TYR A 834 -9.33 4.77 -34.99
CA TYR A 834 -9.89 3.52 -34.48
C TYR A 834 -10.32 2.57 -35.61
N SER A 835 -10.83 3.10 -36.73
CA SER A 835 -11.17 2.31 -37.92
C SER A 835 -9.99 1.62 -38.60
N LYS A 836 -8.74 2.01 -38.26
CA LYS A 836 -7.51 1.43 -38.79
C LYS A 836 -6.88 0.39 -37.87
N ILE A 837 -7.40 0.22 -36.66
CA ILE A 837 -6.93 -0.80 -35.73
C ILE A 837 -7.41 -2.16 -36.26
N ALA A 838 -6.46 -3.02 -36.60
CA ALA A 838 -6.77 -4.37 -37.06
C ALA A 838 -6.74 -5.32 -35.87
N PHE A 839 -7.78 -6.16 -35.74
CA PHE A 839 -7.85 -7.18 -34.71
C PHE A 839 -7.58 -8.56 -35.32
N THR A 840 -6.73 -9.33 -34.68
CA THR A 840 -6.42 -10.71 -35.05
C THR A 840 -6.58 -11.62 -33.85
N TRP A 841 -7.27 -12.74 -34.03
CA TRP A 841 -7.34 -13.81 -33.05
C TRP A 841 -5.99 -14.55 -32.99
N ASP A 842 -5.43 -14.65 -31.80
CA ASP A 842 -4.22 -15.40 -31.50
C ASP A 842 -4.62 -16.73 -30.87
N GLU A 843 -4.62 -17.79 -31.69
CA GLU A 843 -5.01 -19.15 -31.28
C GLU A 843 -4.14 -19.72 -30.14
N ALA A 844 -2.89 -19.29 -30.01
CA ALA A 844 -1.97 -19.84 -29.01
C ALA A 844 -2.24 -19.29 -27.61
N THR A 845 -2.72 -18.06 -27.54
CA THR A 845 -3.09 -17.37 -26.29
C THR A 845 -4.60 -17.28 -26.10
N GLN A 846 -5.35 -17.88 -27.04
CA GLN A 846 -6.80 -17.75 -27.19
C GLN A 846 -7.29 -16.30 -27.12
N SER A 847 -6.49 -15.31 -27.56
CA SER A 847 -6.73 -13.88 -27.27
C SER A 847 -6.92 -13.02 -28.51
N LEU A 848 -7.67 -11.92 -28.38
CA LEU A 848 -7.78 -10.92 -29.43
C LEU A 848 -6.62 -9.92 -29.34
N LYS A 849 -5.77 -9.85 -30.37
CA LYS A 849 -4.65 -8.89 -30.46
C LYS A 849 -4.97 -7.76 -31.42
N ALA A 850 -4.73 -6.52 -30.99
CA ALA A 850 -4.86 -5.35 -31.85
C ALA A 850 -3.52 -4.90 -32.43
N ASP A 851 -3.50 -4.52 -33.71
CA ASP A 851 -2.35 -3.94 -34.41
C ASP A 851 -2.51 -2.41 -34.55
N LEU A 852 -1.58 -1.67 -33.96
CA LEU A 852 -1.53 -0.21 -34.01
C LEU A 852 -0.61 0.35 -35.11
N SER A 853 -0.01 -0.50 -35.96
CA SER A 853 0.99 -0.08 -36.97
C SER A 853 0.50 1.02 -37.91
N ALA A 854 -0.75 0.93 -38.40
CA ALA A 854 -1.37 1.93 -39.27
C ALA A 854 -1.62 3.26 -38.53
N VAL A 855 -2.05 3.18 -37.27
CA VAL A 855 -2.25 4.34 -36.39
C VAL A 855 -0.92 5.05 -36.11
N THR A 856 0.13 4.29 -35.79
CA THR A 856 1.50 4.80 -35.60
C THR A 856 1.99 5.57 -36.82
N THR A 857 1.79 5.02 -38.02
CA THR A 857 2.23 5.64 -39.28
C THR A 857 1.51 6.97 -39.54
N ASP A 858 0.21 7.03 -39.30
CA ASP A 858 -0.60 8.24 -39.44
C ASP A 858 -0.13 9.35 -38.50
N ILE A 859 0.07 9.02 -37.22
CA ILE A 859 0.53 9.98 -36.21
C ILE A 859 1.94 10.48 -36.54
N GLN A 860 2.86 9.60 -36.95
CA GLN A 860 4.21 10.01 -37.39
C GLN A 860 4.18 10.94 -38.62
N THR A 861 3.30 10.64 -39.56
CA THR A 861 3.10 11.48 -40.75
C THR A 861 2.58 12.86 -40.34
N LEU A 862 1.63 12.93 -39.41
CA LEU A 862 1.10 14.18 -38.92
C LEU A 862 2.14 14.96 -38.10
N LEU A 863 2.91 14.30 -37.23
CA LEU A 863 4.03 14.91 -36.50
C LEU A 863 5.06 15.55 -37.44
N THR A 864 5.24 15.00 -38.64
CA THR A 864 6.13 15.57 -39.67
C THR A 864 5.51 16.79 -40.37
N ASN A 865 4.22 16.73 -40.71
CA ASN A 865 3.54 17.75 -41.51
C ASN A 865 3.02 18.93 -40.68
N ASP A 866 2.50 18.65 -39.48
CA ASP A 866 1.99 19.60 -38.50
C ASP A 866 2.32 19.09 -37.08
N PRO A 867 3.50 19.44 -36.55
CA PRO A 867 3.95 18.92 -35.26
C PRO A 867 3.04 19.27 -34.08
N ALA A 868 2.26 20.34 -34.15
CA ALA A 868 1.35 20.72 -33.06
C ALA A 868 0.11 19.80 -33.09
N ALA A 869 -0.50 19.63 -34.27
CA ALA A 869 -1.61 18.72 -34.45
C ALA A 869 -1.21 17.25 -34.18
N GLY A 870 0.01 16.85 -34.57
CA GLY A 870 0.54 15.51 -34.33
C GLY A 870 0.70 15.19 -32.84
N ARG A 871 1.23 16.12 -32.03
CA ARG A 871 1.36 15.94 -30.57
C ARG A 871 0.01 15.83 -29.88
N LEU A 872 -0.94 16.69 -30.26
CA LEU A 872 -2.30 16.64 -29.72
C LEU A 872 -2.97 15.30 -30.06
N LEU A 873 -2.83 14.82 -31.30
CA LEU A 873 -3.40 13.55 -31.73
C LEU A 873 -2.77 12.36 -31.01
N LEU A 874 -1.45 12.38 -30.79
CA LEU A 874 -0.74 11.37 -30.01
C LEU A 874 -1.26 11.33 -28.57
N SER A 875 -1.36 12.49 -27.91
CA SER A 875 -1.86 12.62 -26.54
C SER A 875 -3.29 12.08 -26.41
N GLU A 876 -4.21 12.52 -27.27
CA GLU A 876 -5.62 12.12 -27.20
C GLU A 876 -5.81 10.64 -27.52
N PHE A 877 -5.08 10.08 -28.50
CA PHE A 877 -5.14 8.65 -28.79
C PHE A 877 -4.58 7.80 -27.63
N SER A 878 -3.44 8.20 -27.06
CA SER A 878 -2.88 7.52 -25.89
C SER A 878 -3.82 7.60 -24.68
N ARG A 879 -4.46 8.75 -24.46
CA ARG A 879 -5.46 8.93 -23.41
C ARG A 879 -6.63 7.96 -23.56
N THR A 880 -7.15 7.78 -24.78
CA THR A 880 -8.30 6.89 -24.98
C THR A 880 -7.95 5.42 -24.80
N ILE A 881 -6.74 4.98 -25.18
CA ILE A 881 -6.30 3.61 -24.88
C ILE A 881 -6.26 3.36 -23.36
N LYS A 882 -5.70 4.31 -22.58
CA LYS A 882 -5.67 4.23 -21.11
C LYS A 882 -7.05 4.30 -20.46
N GLY A 883 -7.92 5.17 -20.98
CA GLY A 883 -9.31 5.28 -20.50
C GLY A 883 -10.12 4.01 -20.72
N PHE A 884 -9.80 3.24 -21.76
CA PHE A 884 -10.37 1.90 -21.97
C PHE A 884 -9.68 0.79 -21.18
N LYS A 885 -8.58 1.06 -20.47
CA LYS A 885 -7.73 0.03 -19.84
C LYS A 885 -7.27 -1.03 -20.85
N ALA A 886 -6.97 -0.59 -22.07
CA ALA A 886 -6.71 -1.48 -23.20
C ALA A 886 -5.22 -1.67 -23.52
N GLU A 887 -4.31 -1.15 -22.71
CA GLU A 887 -2.86 -1.10 -22.98
C GLU A 887 -2.27 -2.48 -23.32
N GLU A 888 -2.66 -3.50 -22.56
CA GLU A 888 -2.21 -4.88 -22.75
C GLU A 888 -2.82 -5.51 -24.01
N LYS A 889 -4.10 -5.23 -24.26
CA LYS A 889 -4.85 -5.74 -25.43
C LYS A 889 -4.33 -5.20 -26.77
N VAL A 890 -3.70 -4.02 -26.78
CA VAL A 890 -3.28 -3.33 -28.01
C VAL A 890 -1.76 -3.25 -28.23
N ASN A 891 -0.97 -4.03 -27.50
CA ASN A 891 0.51 -3.95 -27.53
C ASN A 891 1.01 -2.49 -27.40
N PHE A 892 0.43 -1.77 -26.45
CA PHE A 892 0.67 -0.34 -26.27
C PHE A 892 2.12 -0.04 -25.90
N THR A 893 2.82 -0.98 -25.26
CA THR A 893 4.27 -0.89 -24.98
C THR A 893 5.10 -0.72 -26.25
N SER A 894 4.77 -1.45 -27.33
CA SER A 894 5.47 -1.31 -28.63
C SER A 894 5.12 0.02 -29.30
N PHE A 895 3.86 0.45 -29.20
CA PHE A 895 3.42 1.77 -29.67
C PHE A 895 4.22 2.88 -28.98
N ARG A 896 4.24 2.90 -27.63
CA ARG A 896 5.01 3.86 -26.82
C ARG A 896 6.49 3.86 -27.19
N SER A 897 7.11 2.68 -27.26
CA SER A 897 8.54 2.53 -27.58
C SER A 897 8.92 3.17 -28.92
N THR A 898 8.03 3.12 -29.91
CA THR A 898 8.25 3.71 -31.24
C THR A 898 8.36 5.25 -31.19
N PHE A 899 7.58 5.90 -30.32
CA PHE A 899 7.63 7.35 -30.15
C PHE A 899 8.73 7.78 -29.16
N ALA A 900 8.97 7.00 -28.11
CA ALA A 900 10.06 7.24 -27.16
C ALA A 900 11.43 7.26 -27.85
N MET A 901 11.68 6.37 -28.82
CA MET A 901 12.92 6.38 -29.62
C MET A 901 13.12 7.65 -30.47
N GLN A 902 12.06 8.42 -30.72
CA GLN A 902 12.14 9.66 -31.50
C GLN A 902 12.44 10.86 -30.61
N SER A 903 11.89 10.91 -29.38
CA SER A 903 12.05 12.02 -28.45
C SER A 903 11.46 11.71 -27.07
N ASP A 904 12.13 12.15 -26.01
CA ASP A 904 11.63 12.14 -24.64
C ASP A 904 10.33 12.96 -24.48
N GLU A 905 10.15 14.01 -25.28
CA GLU A 905 8.92 14.81 -25.32
C GLU A 905 7.72 13.96 -25.74
N LEU A 906 7.89 13.09 -26.75
CA LEU A 906 6.80 12.25 -27.25
C LEU A 906 6.49 11.10 -26.29
N SER A 907 7.50 10.54 -25.61
CA SER A 907 7.27 9.59 -24.51
C SER A 907 6.46 10.25 -23.40
N TRP A 908 6.87 11.45 -22.96
CA TRP A 908 6.18 12.21 -21.93
C TRP A 908 4.72 12.50 -22.31
N ILE A 909 4.45 12.87 -23.56
CA ILE A 909 3.08 13.11 -24.06
C ILE A 909 2.20 11.86 -23.91
N ILE A 910 2.76 10.67 -24.19
CA ILE A 910 2.05 9.40 -24.03
C ILE A 910 1.83 9.11 -22.55
N ASP A 911 2.85 9.26 -21.71
CA ASP A 911 2.81 8.88 -20.29
C ASP A 911 1.91 9.82 -19.48
N SER A 912 1.91 11.12 -19.80
CA SER A 912 1.05 12.14 -19.19
C SER A 912 -0.37 12.24 -19.77
N ALA A 913 -0.67 11.49 -20.84
CA ALA A 913 -1.97 11.53 -21.49
C ALA A 913 -3.12 11.26 -20.51
N GLY A 914 -4.10 12.18 -20.44
CA GLY A 914 -5.27 12.09 -19.56
C GLY A 914 -5.04 12.54 -18.12
N LYS A 915 -3.82 12.91 -17.75
CA LYS A 915 -3.48 13.34 -16.39
C LYS A 915 -3.44 14.86 -16.27
N ASN A 916 -3.62 15.36 -15.05
CA ASN A 916 -3.45 16.78 -14.77
C ASN A 916 -1.98 17.15 -14.81
N LEU A 917 -1.61 18.07 -15.68
CA LEU A 917 -0.22 18.46 -15.83
C LEU A 917 0.18 19.45 -14.72
N VAL A 918 1.09 19.03 -13.86
CA VAL A 918 1.71 19.89 -12.84
C VAL A 918 3.06 20.36 -13.38
N THR A 919 3.14 21.65 -13.72
CA THR A 919 4.37 22.29 -14.22
C THR A 919 4.71 23.51 -13.38
N THR A 920 5.99 23.69 -13.07
CA THR A 920 6.51 24.87 -12.34
C THR A 920 7.55 25.63 -13.15
N VAL A 921 7.80 26.89 -12.75
CA VAL A 921 8.89 27.75 -13.27
C VAL A 921 10.08 27.84 -12.29
N SER A 922 10.01 27.14 -11.16
CA SER A 922 11.07 27.04 -10.15
C SER A 922 12.04 25.93 -10.52
N THR A 923 13.34 26.21 -10.45
CA THR A 923 14.45 25.27 -10.71
C THR A 923 15.00 24.62 -9.42
N SER A 924 14.17 24.57 -8.38
CA SER A 924 14.43 23.88 -7.10
C SER A 924 13.19 23.92 -6.20
N GLY A 925 12.82 22.81 -5.56
CA GLY A 925 11.74 22.74 -4.55
C GLY A 925 10.86 21.47 -4.62
N ILE A 926 9.89 21.35 -3.71
CA ILE A 926 8.95 20.23 -3.69
C ILE A 926 7.75 20.53 -4.60
N MET A 927 7.43 19.60 -5.50
CA MET A 927 6.21 19.60 -6.30
C MET A 927 5.22 18.59 -5.72
N TYR A 928 4.04 19.07 -5.40
CA TYR A 928 2.93 18.22 -4.97
C TYR A 928 1.93 18.10 -6.11
N GLY A 929 1.54 16.85 -6.38
CA GLY A 929 0.34 16.52 -7.11
C GLY A 929 -0.90 16.90 -6.32
N THR A 930 -2.04 16.49 -6.84
CA THR A 930 -3.36 16.70 -6.26
C THR A 930 -3.94 15.34 -5.86
N THR A 931 -5.21 15.30 -5.47
CA THR A 931 -5.91 14.03 -5.23
C THR A 931 -6.38 13.36 -6.52
N LYS A 932 -5.76 13.66 -7.66
CA LYS A 932 -6.15 13.20 -8.99
C LYS A 932 -4.94 12.55 -9.64
N SER A 933 -5.16 11.84 -10.75
CA SER A 933 -4.04 11.43 -11.59
C SER A 933 -3.30 12.64 -12.15
N ASP A 934 -2.06 12.82 -11.70
CA ASP A 934 -1.19 13.92 -12.06
C ASP A 934 -0.02 13.47 -12.94
N ALA A 935 0.46 14.37 -13.78
CA ALA A 935 1.68 14.25 -14.54
C ALA A 935 2.60 15.39 -14.13
N ILE A 936 3.60 15.08 -13.33
CA ILE A 936 4.53 16.05 -12.75
C ILE A 936 5.86 15.95 -13.50
N LYS A 937 6.26 17.04 -14.15
CA LYS A 937 7.54 17.12 -14.85
C LYS A 937 8.44 18.16 -14.20
N GLY A 938 9.57 17.69 -13.68
CA GLY A 938 10.64 18.52 -13.17
C GLY A 938 11.44 19.22 -14.24
N THR A 939 12.33 20.09 -13.77
CA THR A 939 13.12 20.99 -14.58
C THR A 939 14.56 20.44 -14.71
N ASP A 940 15.51 21.29 -15.08
CA ASP A 940 16.94 20.95 -15.01
C ASP A 940 17.50 21.19 -13.58
N GLY A 941 16.64 21.59 -12.63
CA GLY A 941 16.95 21.83 -11.22
C GLY A 941 16.77 20.58 -10.35
N ASN A 942 17.02 20.69 -9.04
CA ASN A 942 16.78 19.58 -8.10
C ASN A 942 15.41 19.78 -7.43
N GLU A 943 14.45 18.95 -7.79
CA GLU A 943 13.11 18.96 -7.23
C GLU A 943 12.87 17.75 -6.30
N THR A 944 11.69 17.71 -5.67
CA THR A 944 11.18 16.50 -5.03
C THR A 944 9.76 16.36 -5.52
N LEU A 945 9.48 15.30 -6.28
CA LEU A 945 8.17 15.08 -6.87
C LEU A 945 7.35 14.17 -5.96
N SER A 946 6.19 14.64 -5.52
CA SER A 946 5.22 13.84 -4.79
C SER A 946 3.92 13.82 -5.59
N GLY A 947 3.49 12.64 -6.04
CA GLY A 947 2.22 12.46 -6.76
C GLY A 947 0.99 12.69 -5.88
N ASP A 948 1.13 12.52 -4.56
CA ASP A 948 0.04 12.44 -3.59
C ASP A 948 -0.90 11.26 -3.89
N TYR A 949 -2.20 11.47 -4.14
CA TYR A 949 -3.16 10.39 -4.43
C TYR A 949 -3.54 10.36 -5.91
N GLY A 950 -3.53 9.16 -6.50
CA GLY A 950 -4.00 8.94 -7.86
C GLY A 950 -3.01 8.11 -8.68
N ASN A 951 -3.36 7.81 -9.93
CA ASN A 951 -2.40 7.18 -10.84
C ASN A 951 -1.49 8.26 -11.42
N ASP A 952 -0.31 8.48 -10.86
CA ASP A 952 0.57 9.59 -11.23
C ASP A 952 1.66 9.18 -12.23
N VAL A 953 2.21 10.14 -12.97
CA VAL A 953 3.49 9.99 -13.69
C VAL A 953 4.42 11.10 -13.23
N LEU A 954 5.58 10.71 -12.74
CA LEU A 954 6.63 11.63 -12.30
C LEU A 954 7.81 11.51 -13.27
N ASP A 955 8.24 12.63 -13.84
CA ASP A 955 9.47 12.75 -14.62
C ASP A 955 10.34 13.81 -13.96
N GLY A 956 11.45 13.38 -13.34
CA GLY A 956 12.38 14.26 -12.66
C GLY A 956 12.95 15.36 -13.56
N GLY A 957 13.14 15.09 -14.84
CA GLY A 957 13.96 15.95 -15.68
C GLY A 957 15.45 15.64 -15.53
N ALA A 958 16.31 16.65 -15.63
CA ALA A 958 17.76 16.46 -15.75
C ALA A 958 18.55 16.66 -14.44
N GLY A 959 17.87 17.01 -13.34
CA GLY A 959 18.50 17.25 -12.04
C GLY A 959 18.43 16.05 -11.09
N ASN A 960 18.62 16.33 -9.80
CA ASN A 960 18.47 15.34 -8.73
C ASN A 960 17.07 15.46 -8.11
N ASP A 961 16.11 14.77 -8.72
CA ASP A 961 14.67 14.91 -8.46
C ASP A 961 14.02 13.79 -7.64
#